data_AF-A0A660TWW1-F1
#
_entry.id   AF-A0A660TWW1-F1
#
_cell.length_a   1.000
_cell.length_b   1.000
_cell.length_c   1.000
_cell.angle_alpha   90.00
_cell.angle_beta   90.00
_cell.angle_gamma   90.00
#
_symmetry.space_group_name_H-M   'P 1'
#
loop_
_entity.id
_entity.type
_entity.pdbx_description
1 polymer ?
#
loop_
_entity_poly.entity_id
_entity_poly.type
_entity_poly.pdbx_seq_one_letter_code
_entity_poly.pdbx_strand_id
1 'polypeptide(L)'
;HPVLLNRAPTLHRMGIQAFEPVLVEGKAIRLHPLVCHAFNADFDGDQMAVHVPLSLEAQIESWILMLSSKNLLNPANGLPIVSPTQDMILGIYYLTKEDPAKDSEKKKYFGSPEEVLVAIENGVVDYHEKIILRLNNGNGWEKIETTPGRVIFNSVLPKGMEFLNYALGEKELNSLVSTCYDKFGAAVTAKMLDEIKDLGFKYATYFGVTIGMEDIKIPSQKKVLLEKAEKEVAEVYEQYRNGLITNEERYNKVVDIWTAVNERIADVMMEELKKDKNGFNPVYMMAHSGARGSKTQIRQLAGMRGLMAKPSGEIIELPIKSNFKEGLTVLEYFNSTHGARKGLADTALKTADAGYLTRRLVDIAQDVVVTEEDCGTINGIEMSALKEEDNIIESLYDRIVGRYTVDRVRDPRTKEIIIEANQEITEEIARRIENSGIEKVKVRTVLTCESPHGVCVKCYGRNLATKKTVDIGEAVGIVAAESIGQPGTQLTMRTFHIGGTAARKTEENMIRLNYPVYVTKIEGKFIKRKDGKTVIPRRGVITVQRIYHQYSLDDFEPFVGDGEFLEPGHVVARSKKESMDVETTMRARAKIVNGMLLLLGDPYEIVMKTGSDVLVKEGDIVDEKTPLTKFDPFAEHILTEYSGKVQLMGIISGTTVKQEIDEVTGVINNIIMDFQDEELQPKVVIVDDEGNELISYNIPGGAYLMVEDNQEISAGEVIAKIPRGQAKTKDITGGLPRVADLFEARKPKDSAVLAKVNGTVRFGPIAKGKRVIIVEDEHGNEFKHFIPLGKHITVRDGDVVKAGFPLCDGAMNPHDILQILGEQALQSWLVNEIQEVYRMQGVNINDKHIGVIVRQMLRKVEIVDVGDTNFIV
;
A
#
# COMPACT_ATOMS: atom_id res chain seq x y z
N HIS A 1 -42.35 14.79 -9.30
CA HIS A 1 -42.03 15.51 -8.05
C HIS A 1 -41.00 14.67 -7.31
N PRO A 2 -39.78 15.19 -7.05
CA PRO A 2 -38.72 14.39 -6.46
C PRO A 2 -39.00 14.14 -4.97
N VAL A 3 -38.52 13.03 -4.43
CA VAL A 3 -38.48 12.74 -2.99
C VAL A 3 -37.03 12.49 -2.57
N LEU A 4 -36.66 12.93 -1.38
CA LEU A 4 -35.33 12.69 -0.83
C LEU A 4 -35.38 11.46 0.08
N LEU A 5 -34.51 10.49 -0.19
CA LEU A 5 -34.28 9.36 0.70
C LEU A 5 -33.01 9.61 1.51
N ASN A 6 -33.09 9.32 2.80
CA ASN A 6 -31.98 9.45 3.73
C ASN A 6 -31.81 8.15 4.54
N ARG A 7 -30.57 7.68 4.70
CA ARG A 7 -30.21 6.64 5.65
C ARG A 7 -29.30 7.23 6.74
N ALA A 8 -29.75 7.11 8.00
CA ALA A 8 -28.97 7.52 9.15
C ALA A 8 -28.07 6.35 9.63
N PRO A 9 -26.84 6.62 10.11
CA PRO A 9 -26.15 7.92 10.13
C PRO A 9 -25.60 8.32 8.75
N THR A 10 -25.83 9.58 8.36
CA THR A 10 -25.33 10.14 7.10
C THR A 10 -23.85 10.50 7.22
N LEU A 11 -22.96 9.57 6.88
CA LEU A 11 -21.49 9.79 6.98
C LEU A 11 -20.90 10.55 5.79
N HIS A 12 -21.63 10.62 4.68
CA HIS A 12 -21.21 11.25 3.43
C HIS A 12 -22.43 11.67 2.61
N ARG A 13 -22.24 12.59 1.67
CA ARG A 13 -23.31 13.16 0.84
C ARG A 13 -24.20 12.14 0.12
N MET A 14 -23.69 10.95 -0.22
CA MET A 14 -24.49 9.92 -0.93
C MET A 14 -25.48 9.20 -0.01
N GLY A 15 -25.40 9.41 1.30
CA GLY A 15 -26.42 8.95 2.24
C GLY A 15 -27.75 9.72 2.14
N ILE A 16 -27.81 10.77 1.31
CA ILE A 16 -29.05 11.47 0.92
C ILE A 16 -29.08 11.62 -0.60
N GLN A 17 -30.14 11.11 -1.24
CA GLN A 17 -30.31 11.24 -2.69
C GLN A 17 -31.76 11.50 -3.07
N ALA A 18 -31.97 12.13 -4.22
CA ALA A 18 -33.29 12.37 -4.79
C ALA A 18 -33.71 11.22 -5.73
N PHE A 19 -34.98 10.84 -5.64
CA PHE A 19 -35.64 9.83 -6.46
C PHE A 19 -37.00 10.30 -6.95
N GLU A 20 -37.53 9.62 -7.95
CA GLU A 20 -38.93 9.76 -8.36
C GLU A 20 -39.77 8.68 -7.65
N PRO A 21 -40.85 9.06 -6.94
CA PRO A 21 -41.67 8.10 -6.21
C PRO A 21 -42.56 7.29 -7.16
N VAL A 22 -42.60 5.98 -6.97
CA VAL A 22 -43.52 5.06 -7.65
C VAL A 22 -44.46 4.47 -6.60
N LEU A 23 -45.77 4.58 -6.83
CA LEU A 23 -46.77 4.00 -5.93
C LEU A 23 -46.70 2.48 -5.98
N VAL A 24 -46.55 1.86 -4.81
CA VAL A 24 -46.47 0.41 -4.64
C VAL A 24 -47.38 -0.03 -3.50
N GLU A 25 -47.88 -1.26 -3.57
CA GLU A 25 -48.62 -1.87 -2.48
C GLU A 25 -47.67 -2.30 -1.35
N GLY A 26 -48.07 -2.07 -0.10
CA GLY A 26 -47.31 -2.44 1.11
C GLY A 26 -46.90 -1.25 1.97
N LYS A 27 -46.17 -1.53 3.06
CA LYS A 27 -45.65 -0.53 4.00
C LYS A 27 -44.14 -0.35 3.94
N ALA A 28 -43.46 -1.06 3.04
CA ALA A 28 -42.02 -1.03 2.89
C ALA A 28 -41.60 -0.13 1.72
N ILE A 29 -40.53 0.63 1.91
CA ILE A 29 -39.90 1.42 0.85
C ILE A 29 -39.15 0.46 -0.07
N ARG A 30 -39.41 0.53 -1.38
CA ARG A 30 -38.60 -0.20 -2.37
C ARG A 30 -37.42 0.68 -2.79
N LEU A 31 -36.21 0.16 -2.66
CA LEU A 31 -34.98 0.85 -3.01
C LEU A 31 -34.34 0.19 -4.23
N HIS A 32 -33.71 0.99 -5.09
CA HIS A 32 -32.99 0.47 -6.25
C HIS A 32 -31.69 -0.27 -5.84
N PRO A 33 -31.40 -1.50 -6.31
CA PRO A 33 -30.26 -2.28 -5.83
C PRO A 33 -28.89 -1.60 -6.01
N LEU A 34 -28.70 -0.85 -7.10
CA LEU A 34 -27.43 -0.20 -7.40
C LEU A 34 -27.09 0.95 -6.42
N VAL A 35 -28.08 1.54 -5.75
CA VAL A 35 -27.83 2.62 -4.78
C VAL A 35 -27.56 2.09 -3.37
N CYS A 36 -27.81 0.79 -3.10
CA CYS A 36 -27.63 0.21 -1.77
C CYS A 36 -26.18 0.37 -1.27
N HIS A 37 -25.19 0.18 -2.14
CA HIS A 37 -23.79 0.40 -1.79
C HIS A 37 -23.50 1.87 -1.43
N ALA A 38 -24.11 2.82 -2.15
CA ALA A 38 -23.96 4.25 -1.87
C ALA A 38 -24.62 4.66 -0.54
N PHE A 39 -25.76 4.07 -0.17
CA PHE A 39 -26.36 4.25 1.16
C PHE A 39 -25.70 3.39 2.25
N ASN A 40 -24.84 2.45 1.86
CA ASN A 40 -24.35 1.36 2.71
C ASN A 40 -25.50 0.57 3.39
N ALA A 41 -26.61 0.40 2.68
CA ALA A 41 -27.84 -0.20 3.18
C ALA A 41 -27.89 -1.71 2.92
N ASP A 42 -28.38 -2.45 3.89
CA ASP A 42 -28.76 -3.86 3.80
C ASP A 42 -30.28 -4.04 4.01
N PHE A 43 -30.76 -5.27 3.81
CA PHE A 43 -32.18 -5.60 3.82
C PHE A 43 -32.55 -6.55 4.97
N ASP A 44 -31.92 -6.38 6.14
CA ASP A 44 -32.14 -7.21 7.34
C ASP A 44 -33.04 -6.54 8.40
N GLY A 45 -33.58 -5.35 8.11
CA GLY A 45 -34.43 -4.58 9.02
C GLY A 45 -34.15 -3.07 9.04
N ASP A 46 -33.17 -2.63 8.25
CA ASP A 46 -32.79 -1.25 8.04
C ASP A 46 -33.96 -0.31 7.67
N GLN A 47 -33.88 0.92 8.16
CA GLN A 47 -34.90 1.96 7.96
C GLN A 47 -34.33 3.15 7.21
N MET A 48 -35.16 3.76 6.36
CA MET A 48 -34.83 5.01 5.66
C MET A 48 -35.93 6.04 5.87
N ALA A 49 -35.52 7.31 5.94
CA ALA A 49 -36.42 8.44 6.03
C ALA A 49 -36.71 8.99 4.63
N VAL A 50 -37.96 9.42 4.42
CA VAL A 50 -38.42 10.07 3.18
C VAL A 50 -38.75 11.53 3.49
N HIS A 51 -38.18 12.46 2.74
CA HIS A 51 -38.47 13.89 2.83
C HIS A 51 -39.04 14.39 1.50
N VAL A 52 -40.01 15.31 1.57
CA VAL A 52 -40.70 15.86 0.40
C VAL A 52 -40.33 17.34 0.24
N PRO A 53 -39.58 17.72 -0.80
CA PRO A 53 -39.23 19.12 -1.06
C PRO A 53 -40.47 19.90 -1.54
N LEU A 54 -40.88 20.90 -0.78
CA LEU A 54 -42.12 21.65 -1.06
C LEU A 54 -41.92 22.85 -1.99
N SER A 55 -40.86 23.65 -1.78
CA SER A 55 -40.61 24.83 -2.61
C SER A 55 -40.17 24.46 -4.03
N LEU A 56 -40.41 25.35 -4.98
CA LEU A 56 -40.02 25.12 -6.38
C LEU A 56 -38.49 25.04 -6.50
N GLU A 57 -37.77 25.89 -5.76
CA GLU A 57 -36.32 25.94 -5.70
C GLU A 57 -35.75 24.61 -5.20
N ALA A 58 -36.31 24.05 -4.10
CA ALA A 58 -35.85 22.78 -3.56
C ALA A 58 -36.13 21.60 -4.51
N GLN A 59 -37.26 21.64 -5.24
CA GLN A 59 -37.56 20.63 -6.25
C GLN A 59 -36.57 20.69 -7.42
N ILE A 60 -36.25 21.89 -7.91
CA ILE A 60 -35.27 22.11 -8.99
C ILE A 60 -33.88 21.66 -8.53
N GLU A 61 -33.46 22.05 -7.34
CA GLU A 61 -32.18 21.64 -6.74
C GLU A 61 -32.07 20.12 -6.63
N SER A 62 -33.13 19.46 -6.17
CA SER A 62 -33.19 17.99 -6.06
C SER A 62 -33.00 17.31 -7.42
N TRP A 63 -33.62 17.83 -8.49
CA TRP A 63 -33.47 17.30 -9.86
C TRP A 63 -32.09 17.57 -10.47
N ILE A 64 -31.52 18.74 -10.17
CA ILE A 64 -30.27 19.17 -10.80
C ILE A 64 -29.08 18.51 -10.11
N LEU A 65 -29.03 18.54 -8.78
CA LEU A 65 -27.85 18.18 -7.97
C LEU A 65 -27.97 16.81 -7.27
N MET A 66 -29.16 16.46 -6.75
CA MET A 66 -29.29 15.31 -5.83
C MET A 66 -29.77 14.01 -6.49
N LEU A 67 -30.20 14.07 -7.75
CA LEU A 67 -30.74 12.91 -8.47
C LEU A 67 -29.72 11.76 -8.54
N SER A 68 -30.14 10.55 -8.16
CA SER A 68 -29.28 9.37 -8.09
C SER A 68 -28.59 9.02 -9.41
N SER A 69 -29.24 9.23 -10.56
CA SER A 69 -28.68 8.94 -11.89
C SER A 69 -27.53 9.88 -12.31
N LYS A 70 -27.34 11.01 -11.61
CA LYS A 70 -26.22 11.93 -11.84
C LYS A 70 -25.06 11.68 -10.89
N ASN A 71 -25.35 11.15 -9.71
CA ASN A 71 -24.36 10.90 -8.65
C ASN A 71 -23.87 9.45 -8.72
N LEU A 72 -23.02 9.14 -9.71
CA LEU A 72 -22.52 7.78 -9.95
C LEU A 72 -21.11 7.54 -9.40
N LEU A 73 -20.36 8.60 -9.13
CA LEU A 73 -18.96 8.55 -8.69
C LEU A 73 -18.82 8.82 -7.20
N ASN A 74 -17.76 8.28 -6.60
CA ASN A 74 -17.37 8.54 -5.23
C ASN A 74 -16.62 9.90 -5.15
N PRO A 75 -17.08 10.86 -4.33
CA PRO A 75 -16.40 12.14 -4.15
C PRO A 75 -14.95 12.03 -3.62
N ALA A 76 -14.60 10.95 -2.93
CA ALA A 76 -13.28 10.77 -2.32
C ALA A 76 -12.17 10.48 -3.36
N ASN A 77 -12.48 9.75 -4.43
CA ASN A 77 -11.48 9.24 -5.39
C ASN A 77 -11.92 9.28 -6.86
N GLY A 78 -13.17 9.62 -7.15
CA GLY A 78 -13.70 9.71 -8.52
C GLY A 78 -13.96 8.36 -9.20
N LEU A 79 -13.86 7.25 -8.46
CA LEU A 79 -14.23 5.93 -8.94
C LEU A 79 -15.75 5.73 -8.86
N PRO A 80 -16.35 4.86 -9.70
CA PRO A 80 -17.77 4.55 -9.59
C PRO A 80 -18.12 3.98 -8.20
N ILE A 81 -19.10 4.60 -7.52
CA ILE A 81 -19.68 4.06 -6.28
C ILE A 81 -20.91 3.20 -6.56
N VAL A 82 -21.60 3.53 -7.65
CA VAL A 82 -22.77 2.82 -8.17
C VAL A 82 -22.27 1.82 -9.21
N SER A 83 -22.14 0.56 -8.80
CA SER A 83 -21.77 -0.54 -9.68
C SER A 83 -22.55 -1.80 -9.35
N PRO A 84 -22.63 -2.77 -10.29
CA PRO A 84 -23.25 -4.06 -10.00
C PRO A 84 -22.52 -4.74 -8.84
N THR A 85 -23.26 -5.32 -7.90
CA THR A 85 -22.73 -6.02 -6.72
C THR A 85 -23.34 -7.41 -6.58
N GLN A 86 -22.67 -8.29 -5.82
CA GLN A 86 -23.18 -9.60 -5.43
C GLN A 86 -23.71 -10.42 -6.62
N ASP A 87 -24.99 -10.78 -6.60
CA ASP A 87 -25.64 -11.68 -7.56
C ASP A 87 -25.56 -11.18 -9.00
N MET A 88 -25.60 -9.85 -9.20
CA MET A 88 -25.45 -9.26 -10.54
C MET A 88 -24.08 -9.62 -11.13
N ILE A 89 -23.01 -9.47 -10.34
CA ILE A 89 -21.64 -9.81 -10.77
C ILE A 89 -21.55 -11.31 -11.04
N LEU A 90 -22.10 -12.14 -10.16
CA LEU A 90 -22.03 -13.60 -10.30
C LEU A 90 -22.72 -14.07 -11.60
N GLY A 91 -23.89 -13.52 -11.92
CA GLY A 91 -24.62 -13.82 -13.16
C GLY A 91 -23.84 -13.43 -14.41
N ILE A 92 -23.24 -12.23 -14.43
CA ILE A 92 -22.42 -11.74 -15.55
C ILE A 92 -21.12 -12.54 -15.68
N TYR A 93 -20.46 -12.83 -14.56
CA TYR A 93 -19.23 -13.60 -14.54
C TYR A 93 -19.46 -15.02 -15.05
N TYR A 94 -20.54 -15.68 -14.61
CA TYR A 94 -20.92 -16.98 -15.14
C TYR A 94 -21.18 -16.88 -16.65
N LEU A 95 -22.02 -15.93 -17.10
CA LEU A 95 -22.36 -15.73 -18.51
C LEU A 95 -21.13 -15.53 -19.40
N THR A 96 -20.14 -14.77 -18.95
CA THR A 96 -18.95 -14.41 -19.74
C THR A 96 -17.79 -15.41 -19.64
N LYS A 97 -17.88 -16.36 -18.70
CA LYS A 97 -16.89 -17.42 -18.51
C LYS A 97 -16.97 -18.46 -19.64
N GLU A 98 -15.82 -18.92 -20.07
CA GLU A 98 -15.70 -20.01 -21.05
C GLU A 98 -15.58 -21.37 -20.35
N ASP A 99 -16.11 -22.41 -20.98
CA ASP A 99 -16.00 -23.79 -20.51
C ASP A 99 -15.15 -24.60 -21.50
N PRO A 100 -13.89 -24.91 -21.15
CA PRO A 100 -13.01 -25.72 -22.02
C PRO A 100 -13.58 -27.10 -22.34
N ALA A 101 -14.44 -27.67 -21.47
CA ALA A 101 -15.03 -29.00 -21.71
C ALA A 101 -16.14 -29.00 -22.76
N LYS A 102 -16.67 -27.82 -23.11
CA LYS A 102 -17.69 -27.63 -24.15
C LYS A 102 -17.09 -27.12 -25.47
N ASP A 103 -15.76 -27.06 -25.56
CA ASP A 103 -15.08 -26.69 -26.80
C ASP A 103 -15.21 -27.83 -27.83
N SER A 104 -15.88 -27.54 -28.94
CA SER A 104 -16.07 -28.50 -30.03
C SER A 104 -14.91 -28.41 -31.03
N GLU A 105 -14.41 -29.54 -31.54
CA GLU A 105 -13.31 -29.56 -32.52
C GLU A 105 -13.63 -28.76 -33.80
N LYS A 106 -14.92 -28.58 -34.11
CA LYS A 106 -15.41 -27.74 -35.21
C LYS A 106 -16.17 -26.53 -34.66
N LYS A 107 -15.46 -25.42 -34.49
CA LYS A 107 -16.04 -24.15 -34.08
C LYS A 107 -17.12 -23.70 -35.06
N LYS A 108 -18.31 -23.38 -34.53
CA LYS A 108 -19.44 -22.86 -35.30
C LYS A 108 -19.18 -21.41 -35.69
N TYR A 109 -19.52 -21.06 -36.93
CA TYR A 109 -19.35 -19.72 -37.47
C TYR A 109 -20.69 -18.99 -37.52
N PHE A 110 -20.71 -17.75 -37.03
CA PHE A 110 -21.89 -16.89 -37.05
C PHE A 110 -21.58 -15.58 -37.78
N GLY A 111 -22.52 -15.12 -38.61
CA GLY A 111 -22.40 -13.92 -39.41
C GLY A 111 -22.83 -12.64 -38.70
N SER A 112 -23.61 -12.75 -37.62
CA SER A 112 -24.15 -11.62 -36.84
C SER A 112 -24.43 -11.99 -35.38
N PRO A 113 -24.41 -11.02 -34.44
CA PRO A 113 -24.81 -11.24 -33.04
C PRO A 113 -26.25 -11.78 -32.90
N GLU A 114 -27.17 -11.35 -33.76
CA GLU A 114 -28.57 -11.77 -33.74
C GLU A 114 -28.72 -13.25 -34.06
N GLU A 115 -27.92 -13.76 -35.01
CA GLU A 115 -27.89 -15.19 -35.34
C GLU A 115 -27.44 -16.04 -34.14
N VAL A 116 -26.50 -15.54 -33.34
CA VAL A 116 -26.05 -16.20 -32.10
C VAL A 116 -27.20 -16.28 -31.10
N LEU A 117 -27.96 -15.20 -30.91
CA LEU A 117 -29.11 -15.18 -29.99
C LEU A 117 -30.17 -16.21 -30.41
N VAL A 118 -30.52 -16.26 -31.70
CA VAL A 118 -31.46 -17.24 -32.24
C VAL A 118 -30.94 -18.67 -32.05
N ALA A 119 -29.64 -18.89 -32.22
CA ALA A 119 -29.03 -20.21 -32.03
C ALA A 119 -29.08 -20.66 -30.57
N ILE A 120 -28.92 -19.75 -29.60
CA ILE A 120 -29.08 -20.03 -28.16
C ILE A 120 -30.54 -20.39 -27.85
N GLU A 121 -31.50 -19.61 -28.35
CA GLU A 121 -32.94 -19.85 -28.10
C GLU A 121 -33.41 -21.20 -28.64
N ASN A 122 -32.85 -21.64 -29.77
CA ASN A 122 -33.13 -22.96 -30.34
C ASN A 122 -32.29 -24.09 -29.71
N GLY A 123 -31.42 -23.80 -28.73
CA GLY A 123 -30.60 -24.79 -28.04
C GLY A 123 -29.48 -25.40 -28.90
N VAL A 124 -29.08 -24.73 -29.98
CA VAL A 124 -28.05 -25.20 -30.92
C VAL A 124 -26.64 -24.93 -30.39
N VAL A 125 -26.48 -23.89 -29.58
CA VAL A 125 -25.23 -23.50 -28.90
C VAL A 125 -25.47 -23.25 -27.43
N ASP A 126 -24.47 -23.58 -26.61
CA ASP A 126 -24.48 -23.27 -25.19
C ASP A 126 -23.79 -21.93 -24.91
N TYR A 127 -24.12 -21.29 -23.80
CA TYR A 127 -23.60 -19.97 -23.40
C TYR A 127 -22.07 -19.90 -23.30
N HIS A 128 -21.43 -21.02 -22.93
CA HIS A 128 -20.00 -21.14 -22.65
C HIS A 128 -19.19 -21.83 -23.76
N GLU A 129 -19.85 -22.27 -24.84
CA GLU A 129 -19.20 -22.87 -26.01
C GLU A 129 -18.40 -21.80 -26.77
N LYS A 130 -17.26 -22.18 -27.37
CA LYS A 130 -16.48 -21.26 -28.22
C LYS A 130 -17.07 -21.18 -29.62
N ILE A 131 -17.28 -19.96 -30.09
CA ILE A 131 -17.82 -19.64 -31.41
C ILE A 131 -16.93 -18.65 -32.14
N ILE A 132 -17.00 -18.65 -33.47
CA ILE A 132 -16.36 -17.62 -34.29
C ILE A 132 -17.44 -16.66 -34.78
N LEU A 133 -17.36 -15.42 -34.33
CA LEU A 133 -18.28 -14.36 -34.71
C LEU A 133 -17.60 -13.39 -35.65
N ARG A 134 -18.28 -13.02 -36.75
CA ARG A 134 -17.86 -11.95 -37.62
C ARG A 134 -18.42 -10.62 -37.13
N LEU A 135 -17.56 -9.70 -36.67
CA LEU A 135 -17.93 -8.38 -36.17
C LEU A 135 -17.38 -7.27 -37.05
N ASN A 136 -18.11 -6.15 -37.12
CA ASN A 136 -17.67 -4.95 -37.82
C ASN A 136 -17.29 -3.89 -36.78
N ASN A 137 -15.99 -3.68 -36.58
CA ASN A 137 -15.45 -2.76 -35.58
C ASN A 137 -15.27 -1.32 -36.13
N GLY A 138 -15.95 -0.96 -37.22
CA GLY A 138 -15.81 0.35 -37.87
C GLY A 138 -14.59 0.48 -38.79
N ASN A 139 -13.53 -0.28 -38.53
CA ASN A 139 -12.31 -0.35 -39.37
C ASN A 139 -12.31 -1.55 -40.35
N GLY A 140 -13.39 -2.34 -40.40
CA GLY A 140 -13.51 -3.51 -41.27
C GLY A 140 -14.21 -4.69 -40.58
N TRP A 141 -14.39 -5.78 -41.34
CA TRP A 141 -14.93 -7.04 -40.82
C TRP A 141 -13.80 -7.90 -40.25
N GLU A 142 -13.88 -8.20 -38.97
CA GLU A 142 -12.93 -9.06 -38.27
C GLU A 142 -13.63 -10.32 -37.77
N LYS A 143 -12.91 -11.45 -37.82
CA LYS A 143 -13.37 -12.71 -37.22
C LYS A 143 -12.78 -12.81 -35.82
N ILE A 144 -13.64 -12.82 -34.81
CA ILE A 144 -13.22 -12.96 -33.42
C ILE A 144 -13.70 -14.30 -32.85
N GLU A 145 -12.87 -14.92 -32.02
CA GLU A 145 -13.23 -16.10 -31.24
C GLU A 145 -13.81 -15.64 -29.91
N THR A 146 -15.07 -15.96 -29.62
CA THR A 146 -15.81 -15.49 -28.43
C THR A 146 -16.77 -16.58 -27.93
N THR A 147 -17.50 -16.30 -26.84
CA THR A 147 -18.61 -17.15 -26.38
C THR A 147 -19.96 -16.47 -26.64
N PRO A 148 -21.06 -17.23 -26.83
CA PRO A 148 -22.40 -16.65 -26.97
C PRO A 148 -22.81 -15.77 -25.79
N GLY A 149 -22.40 -16.14 -24.56
CA GLY A 149 -22.64 -15.31 -23.38
C GLY A 149 -21.94 -13.94 -23.42
N ARG A 150 -20.71 -13.87 -23.94
CA ARG A 150 -20.02 -12.58 -24.18
C ARG A 150 -20.73 -11.76 -25.26
N VAL A 151 -21.30 -12.39 -26.30
CA VAL A 151 -22.08 -11.69 -27.33
C VAL A 151 -23.35 -11.06 -26.74
N ILE A 152 -24.07 -11.79 -25.89
CA ILE A 152 -25.22 -11.27 -25.15
C ILE A 152 -24.81 -10.06 -24.31
N PHE A 153 -23.72 -10.16 -23.55
CA PHE A 153 -23.26 -9.05 -22.72
C PHE A 153 -22.87 -7.83 -23.56
N ASN A 154 -22.18 -8.02 -24.68
CA ASN A 154 -21.81 -6.92 -25.55
C ASN A 154 -23.03 -6.26 -26.23
N SER A 155 -24.16 -6.96 -26.37
CA SER A 155 -25.38 -6.37 -26.95
C SER A 155 -26.01 -5.25 -26.10
N VAL A 156 -25.76 -5.24 -24.78
CA VAL A 156 -26.26 -4.20 -23.86
C VAL A 156 -25.33 -2.98 -23.75
N LEU A 157 -24.12 -3.06 -24.30
CA LEU A 157 -23.17 -1.96 -24.26
C LEU A 157 -23.56 -0.83 -25.21
N PRO A 158 -23.27 0.44 -24.85
CA PRO A 158 -23.54 1.56 -25.72
C PRO A 158 -22.71 1.49 -27.02
N LYS A 159 -23.29 1.94 -28.13
CA LYS A 159 -22.63 2.00 -29.44
C LYS A 159 -21.35 2.84 -29.35
N GLY A 160 -20.22 2.29 -29.79
CA GLY A 160 -18.90 2.93 -29.71
C GLY A 160 -18.00 2.40 -28.59
N MET A 161 -18.49 1.49 -27.76
CA MET A 161 -17.64 0.69 -26.87
C MET A 161 -16.95 -0.44 -27.64
N GLU A 162 -15.75 -0.79 -27.18
CA GLU A 162 -14.99 -1.93 -27.70
C GLU A 162 -15.64 -3.25 -27.27
N PHE A 163 -15.50 -4.27 -28.13
CA PHE A 163 -16.02 -5.60 -27.82
C PHE A 163 -15.20 -6.25 -26.70
N LEU A 164 -15.85 -6.56 -25.58
CA LEU A 164 -15.21 -7.19 -24.42
C LEU A 164 -15.19 -8.71 -24.58
N ASN A 165 -13.98 -9.29 -24.65
CA ASN A 165 -13.80 -10.71 -24.89
C ASN A 165 -13.05 -11.45 -23.77
N TYR A 166 -13.40 -11.16 -22.51
CA TYR A 166 -12.84 -11.82 -21.34
C TYR A 166 -13.93 -11.99 -20.26
N ALA A 167 -13.65 -12.78 -19.23
CA ALA A 167 -14.59 -12.98 -18.13
C ALA A 167 -14.66 -11.72 -17.26
N LEU A 168 -15.87 -11.23 -16.98
CA LEU A 168 -16.10 -9.98 -16.28
C LEU A 168 -16.43 -10.23 -14.80
N GLY A 169 -15.54 -9.83 -13.91
CA GLY A 169 -15.78 -9.77 -12.47
C GLY A 169 -16.05 -8.34 -11.98
N GLU A 170 -16.01 -8.15 -10.67
CA GLU A 170 -16.24 -6.85 -10.01
C GLU A 170 -15.29 -5.76 -10.53
N LYS A 171 -14.00 -6.07 -10.61
CA LYS A 171 -12.96 -5.10 -11.02
C LYS A 171 -13.13 -4.66 -12.46
N GLU A 172 -13.38 -5.63 -13.34
CA GLU A 172 -13.57 -5.39 -14.76
C GLU A 172 -14.85 -4.59 -15.02
N LEU A 173 -15.93 -4.88 -14.29
CA LEU A 173 -17.18 -4.12 -14.38
C LEU A 173 -17.02 -2.68 -13.86
N ASN A 174 -16.30 -2.47 -12.76
CA ASN A 174 -16.00 -1.12 -12.27
C ASN A 174 -15.18 -0.30 -13.29
N SER A 175 -14.19 -0.94 -13.94
CA SER A 175 -13.41 -0.31 -15.02
C SER A 175 -14.28 0.02 -16.24
N LEU A 176 -15.20 -0.88 -16.60
CA LEU A 176 -16.18 -0.66 -17.67
C LEU A 176 -17.08 0.55 -17.38
N VAL A 177 -17.59 0.67 -16.16
CA VAL A 177 -18.42 1.80 -15.73
C VAL A 177 -17.64 3.10 -15.80
N SER A 178 -16.39 3.13 -15.32
CA SER A 178 -15.54 4.34 -15.44
C SER A 178 -15.31 4.71 -16.91
N THR A 179 -14.95 3.74 -17.76
CA THR A 179 -14.70 3.99 -19.18
C THR A 179 -15.93 4.52 -19.91
N CYS A 180 -17.12 3.97 -19.59
CA CYS A 180 -18.38 4.44 -20.13
C CYS A 180 -18.71 5.86 -19.66
N TYR A 181 -18.48 6.16 -18.37
CA TYR A 181 -18.68 7.50 -17.82
C TYR A 181 -17.77 8.53 -18.50
N ASP A 182 -16.51 8.19 -18.70
CA ASP A 182 -15.51 9.09 -19.28
C ASP A 182 -15.78 9.38 -20.76
N LYS A 183 -16.25 8.38 -21.53
CA LYS A 183 -16.55 8.54 -22.96
C LYS A 183 -17.94 9.12 -23.26
N PHE A 184 -18.98 8.73 -22.53
CA PHE A 184 -20.38 9.03 -22.88
C PHE A 184 -21.14 9.85 -21.82
N GLY A 185 -20.57 10.04 -20.63
CA GLY A 185 -21.16 10.79 -19.53
C GLY A 185 -22.25 10.05 -18.77
N ALA A 186 -22.72 10.68 -17.67
CA ALA A 186 -23.56 10.04 -16.66
C ALA A 186 -24.88 9.43 -17.18
N ALA A 187 -25.58 10.09 -18.11
CA ALA A 187 -26.90 9.63 -18.56
C ALA A 187 -26.85 8.30 -19.32
N VAL A 188 -25.85 8.12 -20.20
CA VAL A 188 -25.66 6.88 -20.95
C VAL A 188 -25.15 5.78 -20.02
N THR A 189 -24.25 6.11 -19.09
CA THR A 189 -23.76 5.17 -18.09
C THR A 189 -24.86 4.65 -17.17
N ALA A 190 -25.77 5.52 -16.71
CA ALA A 190 -26.92 5.12 -15.89
C ALA A 190 -27.82 4.12 -16.63
N LYS A 191 -28.10 4.38 -17.91
CA LYS A 191 -28.88 3.45 -18.74
C LYS A 191 -28.17 2.09 -18.91
N MET A 192 -26.87 2.11 -19.20
CA MET A 192 -26.06 0.89 -19.30
C MET A 192 -26.09 0.09 -17.99
N LEU A 193 -25.98 0.76 -16.84
CA LEU A 193 -26.02 0.12 -15.53
C LEU A 193 -27.36 -0.59 -15.26
N ASP A 194 -28.48 0.00 -15.67
CA ASP A 194 -29.80 -0.64 -15.54
C ASP A 194 -29.93 -1.90 -16.41
N GLU A 195 -29.46 -1.85 -17.66
CA GLU A 195 -29.46 -3.02 -18.55
C GLU A 195 -28.55 -4.13 -18.01
N ILE A 196 -27.36 -3.78 -17.49
CA ILE A 196 -26.42 -4.72 -16.86
C ILE A 196 -27.04 -5.35 -15.61
N LYS A 197 -27.75 -4.58 -14.79
CA LYS A 197 -28.46 -5.08 -13.60
C LYS A 197 -29.51 -6.12 -14.00
N ASP A 198 -30.37 -5.81 -14.97
CA ASP A 198 -31.42 -6.72 -15.42
C ASP A 198 -30.84 -8.00 -16.02
N LEU A 199 -29.77 -7.87 -16.81
CA LEU A 199 -29.03 -9.00 -17.36
C LEU A 199 -28.43 -9.88 -16.27
N GLY A 200 -27.75 -9.27 -15.30
CA GLY A 200 -27.12 -9.95 -14.17
C GLY A 200 -28.12 -10.77 -13.36
N PHE A 201 -29.26 -10.18 -12.98
CA PHE A 201 -30.30 -10.90 -12.23
C PHE A 201 -30.95 -12.02 -13.05
N LYS A 202 -31.24 -11.78 -14.33
CA LYS A 202 -31.84 -12.79 -15.22
C LYS A 202 -30.97 -14.04 -15.31
N TYR A 203 -29.68 -13.85 -15.60
CA TYR A 203 -28.76 -14.97 -15.78
C TYR A 203 -28.32 -15.60 -14.45
N ALA A 204 -28.18 -14.82 -13.37
CA ALA A 204 -27.98 -15.38 -12.04
C ALA A 204 -29.11 -16.36 -11.65
N THR A 205 -30.36 -15.98 -11.95
CA THR A 205 -31.54 -16.83 -11.71
C THR A 205 -31.53 -18.07 -12.62
N TYR A 206 -31.23 -17.90 -13.91
CA TYR A 206 -31.20 -19.00 -14.88
C TYR A 206 -30.14 -20.06 -14.56
N PHE A 207 -28.95 -19.63 -14.14
CA PHE A 207 -27.85 -20.54 -13.81
C PHE A 207 -28.01 -21.24 -12.47
N GLY A 208 -28.82 -20.69 -11.55
CA GLY A 208 -29.19 -21.36 -10.30
C GLY A 208 -28.00 -21.74 -9.42
N VAL A 209 -27.03 -20.82 -9.25
CA VAL A 209 -25.83 -21.08 -8.46
C VAL A 209 -26.21 -21.38 -7.01
N THR A 210 -25.76 -22.52 -6.49
CA THR A 210 -26.02 -22.98 -5.12
C THR A 210 -24.72 -23.25 -4.37
N ILE A 211 -24.77 -23.29 -3.04
CA ILE A 211 -23.65 -23.69 -2.20
C ILE A 211 -24.02 -24.93 -1.39
N GLY A 212 -23.33 -26.04 -1.66
CA GLY A 212 -23.46 -27.29 -0.93
C GLY A 212 -22.21 -27.62 -0.11
N MET A 213 -22.35 -28.55 0.85
CA MET A 213 -21.21 -29.09 1.59
C MET A 213 -20.19 -29.78 0.66
N GLU A 214 -20.63 -30.33 -0.46
CA GLU A 214 -19.77 -31.03 -1.43
C GLU A 214 -18.88 -30.08 -2.24
N ASP A 215 -19.30 -28.82 -2.42
CA ASP A 215 -18.55 -27.79 -3.15
C ASP A 215 -17.34 -27.29 -2.33
N ILE A 216 -17.40 -27.42 -1.01
CA ILE A 216 -16.30 -27.04 -0.11
C ILE A 216 -15.28 -28.19 -0.07
N LYS A 217 -14.28 -28.18 -0.95
CA LYS A 217 -13.23 -29.23 -1.00
C LYS A 217 -12.09 -28.93 -0.03
N ILE A 218 -11.79 -29.88 0.85
CA ILE A 218 -10.65 -29.81 1.76
C ILE A 218 -9.41 -30.29 1.00
N PRO A 219 -8.30 -29.53 0.98
CA PRO A 219 -7.13 -29.90 0.22
C PRO A 219 -6.49 -31.19 0.73
N SER A 220 -6.20 -32.10 -0.21
CA SER A 220 -5.60 -33.40 0.10
C SER A 220 -4.22 -33.27 0.76
N GLN A 221 -3.44 -32.26 0.32
CA GLN A 221 -2.10 -31.97 0.82
C GLN A 221 -2.10 -31.34 2.22
N LYS A 222 -3.26 -30.94 2.76
CA LYS A 222 -3.36 -30.30 4.09
C LYS A 222 -2.66 -31.12 5.17
N LYS A 223 -2.91 -32.42 5.23
CA LYS A 223 -2.34 -33.30 6.27
C LYS A 223 -0.81 -33.31 6.21
N VAL A 224 -0.26 -33.44 5.00
CA VAL A 224 1.19 -33.45 4.77
C VAL A 224 1.83 -32.13 5.18
N LEU A 225 1.19 -30.99 4.87
CA LEU A 225 1.68 -29.66 5.25
C LEU A 225 1.64 -29.45 6.77
N LEU A 226 0.59 -29.93 7.44
CA LEU A 226 0.49 -29.86 8.90
C LEU A 226 1.54 -30.72 9.60
N GLU A 227 1.75 -31.96 9.16
CA GLU A 227 2.78 -32.85 9.71
C GLU A 227 4.19 -32.27 9.55
N LYS A 228 4.46 -31.62 8.40
CA LYS A 228 5.72 -30.92 8.18
C LYS A 228 5.90 -29.74 9.14
N ALA A 229 4.86 -28.93 9.30
CA ALA A 229 4.87 -27.77 10.21
C ALA A 229 5.10 -28.21 11.67
N GLU A 230 4.48 -29.30 12.10
CA GLU A 230 4.66 -29.84 13.45
C GLU A 230 6.10 -30.30 13.71
N LYS A 231 6.76 -30.89 12.71
CA LYS A 231 8.18 -31.25 12.80
C LYS A 231 9.07 -30.01 12.90
N GLU A 232 8.85 -29.00 12.05
CA GLU A 232 9.60 -27.74 12.10
C GLU A 232 9.42 -27.03 13.45
N VAL A 233 8.20 -27.03 14.00
CA VAL A 233 7.93 -26.48 15.33
C VAL A 233 8.65 -27.30 16.41
N ALA A 234 8.65 -28.63 16.34
CA ALA A 234 9.37 -29.48 17.28
C ALA A 234 10.88 -29.21 17.27
N GLU A 235 11.49 -29.02 16.09
CA GLU A 235 12.90 -28.63 15.96
C GLU A 235 13.18 -27.27 16.63
N VAL A 236 12.28 -26.30 16.50
CA VAL A 236 12.40 -25.00 17.18
C VAL A 236 12.32 -25.17 18.71
N TYR A 237 11.44 -26.03 19.22
CA TYR A 237 11.39 -26.34 20.65
C TYR A 237 12.64 -27.09 21.13
N GLU A 238 13.24 -27.94 20.30
CA GLU A 238 14.53 -28.59 20.62
C GLU A 238 15.68 -27.59 20.64
N GLN A 239 15.76 -26.68 19.67
CA GLN A 239 16.73 -25.58 19.68
C GLN A 239 16.59 -24.74 20.95
N TYR A 240 15.35 -24.45 21.36
CA TYR A 240 15.08 -23.76 22.61
C TYR A 240 15.59 -24.56 23.81
N ARG A 241 15.20 -25.84 23.95
CA ARG A 241 15.67 -26.72 25.04
C ARG A 241 17.19 -26.85 25.11
N ASN A 242 17.87 -26.84 23.96
CA ASN A 242 19.33 -26.89 23.86
C ASN A 242 20.00 -25.54 24.13
N GLY A 243 19.24 -24.48 24.42
CA GLY A 243 19.77 -23.15 24.75
C GLY A 243 20.28 -22.34 23.55
N LEU A 244 19.95 -22.74 22.32
CA LEU A 244 20.43 -22.09 21.09
C LEU A 244 19.66 -20.82 20.73
N ILE A 245 18.41 -20.70 21.19
CA ILE A 245 17.50 -19.58 20.91
C ILE A 245 16.80 -19.15 22.19
N THR A 246 16.36 -17.89 22.25
CA THR A 246 15.58 -17.37 23.39
C THR A 246 14.10 -17.76 23.29
N ASN A 247 13.34 -17.62 24.39
CA ASN A 247 11.89 -17.87 24.37
C ASN A 247 11.14 -16.90 23.45
N GLU A 248 11.58 -15.64 23.34
CA GLU A 248 10.98 -14.67 22.41
C GLU A 248 11.23 -15.06 20.94
N GLU A 249 12.45 -15.50 20.61
CA GLU A 249 12.78 -16.01 19.29
C GLU A 249 11.99 -17.27 18.96
N ARG A 250 11.87 -18.20 19.92
CA ARG A 250 11.04 -19.41 19.80
C ARG A 250 9.60 -19.03 19.47
N TYR A 251 8.99 -18.15 20.27
CA TYR A 251 7.61 -17.73 20.06
C TYR A 251 7.39 -17.13 18.67
N ASN A 252 8.26 -16.19 18.24
CA ASN A 252 8.16 -15.58 16.92
C ASN A 252 8.30 -16.62 15.79
N LYS A 253 9.32 -17.50 15.87
CA LYS A 253 9.52 -18.58 14.88
C LYS A 253 8.31 -19.50 14.78
N VAL A 254 7.71 -19.90 15.90
CA VAL A 254 6.50 -20.75 15.91
C VAL A 254 5.32 -20.05 15.24
N VAL A 255 5.07 -18.78 15.57
CA VAL A 255 4.02 -17.97 14.94
C VAL A 255 4.25 -17.85 13.43
N ASP A 256 5.48 -17.64 12.98
CA ASP A 256 5.81 -17.50 11.57
C ASP A 256 5.65 -18.81 10.79
N ILE A 257 6.08 -19.95 11.35
CA ILE A 257 5.86 -21.28 10.74
C ILE A 257 4.37 -21.52 10.51
N TRP A 258 3.55 -21.30 11.53
CA TRP A 258 2.10 -21.49 11.41
C TRP A 258 1.45 -20.51 10.44
N THR A 259 1.92 -19.26 10.39
CA THR A 259 1.42 -18.25 9.43
C THR A 259 1.75 -18.64 7.99
N ALA A 260 2.99 -19.08 7.73
CA ALA A 260 3.44 -19.51 6.42
C ALA A 260 2.69 -20.76 5.92
N VAL A 261 2.49 -21.73 6.81
CA VAL A 261 1.75 -22.97 6.49
C VAL A 261 0.28 -22.67 6.22
N ASN A 262 -0.33 -21.74 6.96
CA ASN A 262 -1.71 -21.32 6.77
C ASN A 262 -1.93 -20.65 5.40
N GLU A 263 -1.02 -19.77 4.95
CA GLU A 263 -1.07 -19.21 3.58
C GLU A 263 -0.86 -20.28 2.52
N ARG A 264 0.10 -21.18 2.70
CA ARG A 264 0.37 -22.27 1.75
C ARG A 264 -0.82 -23.20 1.59
N ILE A 265 -1.52 -23.54 2.67
CA ILE A 265 -2.77 -24.33 2.62
C ILE A 265 -3.84 -23.57 1.85
N ALA A 266 -3.94 -22.25 2.03
CA ALA A 266 -4.90 -21.43 1.31
C ALA A 266 -4.62 -21.38 -0.20
N ASP A 267 -3.35 -21.31 -0.61
CA ASP A 267 -2.97 -21.36 -2.03
C ASP A 267 -3.31 -22.70 -2.68
N VAL A 268 -2.93 -23.81 -2.03
CA VAL A 268 -3.23 -25.16 -2.52
C VAL A 268 -4.75 -25.39 -2.62
N MET A 269 -5.50 -24.93 -1.62
CA MET A 269 -6.97 -24.99 -1.63
C MET A 269 -7.56 -24.23 -2.83
N MET A 270 -7.09 -23.02 -3.11
CA MET A 270 -7.58 -22.23 -4.24
C MET A 270 -7.27 -22.89 -5.59
N GLU A 271 -6.09 -23.49 -5.73
CA GLU A 271 -5.71 -24.22 -6.94
C GLU A 271 -6.54 -25.52 -7.13
N GLU A 272 -6.86 -26.24 -6.06
CA GLU A 272 -7.76 -27.40 -6.14
C GLU A 272 -9.20 -26.96 -6.51
N LEU A 273 -9.73 -25.91 -5.87
CA LEU A 273 -11.07 -25.38 -6.17
C LEU A 273 -11.18 -24.81 -7.60
N LYS A 274 -10.10 -24.26 -8.14
CA LYS A 274 -10.02 -23.78 -9.52
C LYS A 274 -10.13 -24.91 -10.54
N LYS A 275 -9.65 -26.11 -10.22
CA LYS A 275 -9.74 -27.29 -11.09
C LYS A 275 -11.07 -28.03 -10.95
N ASP A 276 -11.70 -27.94 -9.79
CA ASP A 276 -12.98 -28.59 -9.52
C ASP A 276 -14.07 -28.09 -10.47
N LYS A 277 -14.85 -29.03 -11.03
CA LYS A 277 -15.88 -28.76 -12.04
C LYS A 277 -15.40 -27.86 -13.20
N ASN A 278 -14.15 -28.03 -13.66
CA ASN A 278 -13.51 -27.17 -14.68
C ASN A 278 -13.53 -25.67 -14.31
N GLY A 279 -13.47 -25.37 -13.02
CA GLY A 279 -13.54 -24.01 -12.49
C GLY A 279 -14.96 -23.48 -12.29
N PHE A 280 -16.01 -24.27 -12.52
CA PHE A 280 -17.40 -23.92 -12.22
C PHE A 280 -17.83 -24.32 -10.80
N ASN A 281 -16.88 -24.54 -9.89
CA ASN A 281 -17.19 -24.66 -8.47
C ASN A 281 -17.81 -23.33 -7.96
N PRO A 282 -19.03 -23.36 -7.36
CA PRO A 282 -19.72 -22.15 -6.92
C PRO A 282 -18.91 -21.30 -5.93
N VAL A 283 -18.24 -21.93 -4.96
CA VAL A 283 -17.43 -21.24 -3.94
C VAL A 283 -16.25 -20.53 -4.59
N TYR A 284 -15.58 -21.18 -5.54
CA TYR A 284 -14.52 -20.57 -6.34
C TYR A 284 -15.05 -19.39 -7.18
N MET A 285 -16.19 -19.57 -7.85
CA MET A 285 -16.77 -18.53 -8.70
C MET A 285 -17.16 -17.29 -7.92
N MET A 286 -17.79 -17.45 -6.75
CA MET A 286 -18.18 -16.31 -5.91
C MET A 286 -16.98 -15.48 -5.45
N ALA A 287 -15.88 -16.13 -5.04
CA ALA A 287 -14.68 -15.42 -4.62
C ALA A 287 -13.83 -14.88 -5.78
N HIS A 288 -13.70 -15.62 -6.88
CA HIS A 288 -12.92 -15.16 -8.04
C HIS A 288 -13.62 -14.02 -8.79
N SER A 289 -14.95 -14.05 -8.88
CA SER A 289 -15.72 -12.96 -9.50
C SER A 289 -15.71 -11.68 -8.67
N GLY A 290 -15.39 -11.75 -7.38
CA GLY A 290 -15.55 -10.64 -6.44
C GLY A 290 -16.98 -10.44 -5.94
N ALA A 291 -17.95 -11.26 -6.38
CA ALA A 291 -19.35 -11.13 -5.97
C ALA A 291 -19.53 -11.21 -4.45
N ARG A 292 -18.93 -12.25 -3.83
CA ARG A 292 -18.90 -12.42 -2.38
C ARG A 292 -17.87 -13.49 -2.01
N GLY A 293 -17.15 -13.26 -0.92
CA GLY A 293 -16.16 -14.23 -0.44
C GLY A 293 -14.74 -13.79 -0.76
N SER A 294 -13.84 -14.02 0.19
CA SER A 294 -12.40 -13.81 0.04
C SER A 294 -11.65 -15.12 0.19
N LYS A 295 -10.40 -15.16 -0.33
CA LYS A 295 -9.46 -16.27 -0.08
C LYS A 295 -9.39 -16.61 1.41
N THR A 296 -9.37 -15.59 2.28
CA THR A 296 -9.35 -15.74 3.73
C THR A 296 -10.60 -16.43 4.30
N GLN A 297 -11.79 -16.10 3.79
CA GLN A 297 -13.03 -16.73 4.23
C GLN A 297 -13.14 -18.18 3.77
N ILE A 298 -12.78 -18.46 2.50
CA ILE A 298 -12.76 -19.83 1.98
C ILE A 298 -11.74 -20.68 2.75
N ARG A 299 -10.59 -20.09 3.10
CA ARG A 299 -9.56 -20.74 3.92
C ARG A 299 -10.13 -21.21 5.26
N GLN A 300 -10.97 -20.42 5.92
CA GLN A 300 -11.60 -20.83 7.18
C GLN A 300 -12.65 -21.95 6.98
N LEU A 301 -13.28 -22.01 5.80
CA LEU A 301 -14.26 -23.05 5.47
C LEU A 301 -13.62 -24.41 5.19
N ALA A 302 -12.57 -24.44 4.35
CA ALA A 302 -12.01 -25.69 3.82
C ALA A 302 -10.53 -25.92 4.12
N GLY A 303 -9.77 -24.88 4.45
CA GLY A 303 -8.34 -24.95 4.77
C GLY A 303 -8.12 -25.20 6.25
N MET A 304 -7.64 -24.19 6.95
CA MET A 304 -7.51 -24.14 8.41
C MET A 304 -7.88 -22.74 8.91
N ARG A 305 -8.34 -22.62 10.15
CA ARG A 305 -8.67 -21.30 10.71
C ARG A 305 -7.41 -20.51 11.12
N GLY A 306 -6.38 -21.20 11.61
CA GLY A 306 -5.06 -20.61 11.89
C GLY A 306 -4.92 -19.99 13.29
N LEU A 307 -4.06 -18.98 13.41
CA LEU A 307 -3.71 -18.33 14.67
C LEU A 307 -4.71 -17.23 15.05
N MET A 308 -5.11 -17.20 16.32
CA MET A 308 -6.05 -16.23 16.89
C MET A 308 -5.32 -15.22 17.78
N ALA A 309 -5.86 -14.01 17.89
CA ALA A 309 -5.35 -13.00 18.81
C ALA A 309 -6.10 -13.02 20.15
N LYS A 310 -5.36 -12.83 21.25
CA LYS A 310 -5.91 -12.56 22.58
C LYS A 310 -6.50 -11.14 22.64
N PRO A 311 -7.32 -10.83 23.68
CA PRO A 311 -7.79 -9.47 23.89
C PRO A 311 -6.67 -8.44 24.08
N SER A 312 -5.51 -8.86 24.60
CA SER A 312 -4.30 -8.03 24.70
C SER A 312 -3.68 -7.66 23.34
N GLY A 313 -4.02 -8.39 22.26
CA GLY A 313 -3.39 -8.25 20.94
C GLY A 313 -2.29 -9.28 20.66
N GLU A 314 -1.81 -10.00 21.67
CA GLU A 314 -0.85 -11.10 21.49
C GLU A 314 -1.47 -12.27 20.72
N ILE A 315 -0.66 -12.95 19.90
CA ILE A 315 -1.10 -14.13 19.16
C ILE A 315 -1.04 -15.36 20.07
N ILE A 316 -2.06 -16.20 20.03
CA ILE A 316 -2.06 -17.49 20.71
C ILE A 316 -1.20 -18.46 19.91
N GLU A 317 -0.14 -19.00 20.52
CA GLU A 317 0.81 -19.91 19.84
C GLU A 317 0.18 -21.23 19.37
N LEU A 318 -0.94 -21.64 19.98
CA LEU A 318 -1.69 -22.82 19.61
C LEU A 318 -2.67 -22.50 18.46
N PRO A 319 -2.41 -22.96 17.21
CA PRO A 319 -3.29 -22.70 16.09
C PRO A 319 -4.54 -23.58 16.12
N ILE A 320 -5.59 -23.10 15.45
CA ILE A 320 -6.76 -23.92 15.11
C ILE A 320 -6.48 -24.63 13.78
N LYS A 321 -6.23 -25.93 13.84
CA LYS A 321 -5.87 -26.78 12.68
C LYS A 321 -7.10 -27.19 11.89
N SER A 322 -8.24 -27.28 12.58
CA SER A 322 -9.53 -27.63 12.01
C SER A 322 -10.12 -26.48 11.19
N ASN A 323 -11.04 -26.80 10.29
CA ASN A 323 -11.86 -25.83 9.55
C ASN A 323 -13.36 -25.99 9.88
N PHE A 324 -14.21 -25.09 9.36
CA PHE A 324 -15.64 -25.16 9.64
C PHE A 324 -16.34 -26.40 9.08
N LYS A 325 -15.84 -26.97 7.98
CA LYS A 325 -16.39 -28.22 7.42
C LYS A 325 -16.05 -29.45 8.26
N GLU A 326 -14.85 -29.50 8.83
CA GLU A 326 -14.40 -30.57 9.74
C GLU A 326 -15.02 -30.43 11.14
N GLY A 327 -15.37 -29.21 11.53
CA GLY A 327 -15.84 -28.88 12.87
C GLY A 327 -14.71 -28.46 13.80
N LEU A 328 -15.05 -27.70 14.85
CA LEU A 328 -14.08 -27.20 15.83
C LEU A 328 -14.24 -27.97 17.15
N THR A 329 -13.12 -28.28 17.79
CA THR A 329 -13.14 -28.78 19.17
C THR A 329 -13.59 -27.67 20.14
N VAL A 330 -14.01 -28.06 21.35
CA VAL A 330 -14.43 -27.08 22.39
C VAL A 330 -13.32 -26.07 22.69
N LEU A 331 -12.06 -26.52 22.77
CA LEU A 331 -10.92 -25.64 23.05
C LEU A 331 -10.63 -24.70 21.87
N GLU A 332 -10.63 -25.19 20.63
CA GLU A 332 -10.44 -24.36 19.43
C GLU A 332 -11.56 -23.32 19.30
N TYR A 333 -12.81 -23.73 19.54
CA TYR A 333 -13.94 -22.82 19.53
C TYR A 333 -13.78 -21.74 20.60
N PHE A 334 -13.48 -22.12 21.86
CA PHE A 334 -13.26 -21.20 22.96
C PHE A 334 -12.12 -20.20 22.68
N ASN A 335 -10.99 -20.67 22.15
CA ASN A 335 -9.88 -19.80 21.75
C ASN A 335 -10.31 -18.78 20.69
N SER A 336 -11.14 -19.18 19.73
CA SER A 336 -11.67 -18.29 18.70
C SER A 336 -12.63 -17.20 19.23
N THR A 337 -13.31 -17.46 20.35
CA THR A 337 -14.26 -16.50 20.93
C THR A 337 -13.60 -15.23 21.46
N HIS A 338 -12.33 -15.29 21.88
CA HIS A 338 -11.60 -14.14 22.38
C HIS A 338 -11.44 -13.05 21.31
N GLY A 339 -10.96 -13.44 20.13
CA GLY A 339 -10.79 -12.53 18.99
C GLY A 339 -12.14 -12.00 18.49
N ALA A 340 -13.14 -12.87 18.37
CA ALA A 340 -14.48 -12.49 17.92
C ALA A 340 -15.15 -11.48 18.87
N ARG A 341 -15.06 -11.70 20.20
CA ARG A 341 -15.63 -10.80 21.21
C ARG A 341 -14.92 -9.45 21.23
N LYS A 342 -13.60 -9.43 21.13
CA LYS A 342 -12.84 -8.18 21.00
C LYS A 342 -13.25 -7.41 19.75
N GLY A 343 -13.36 -8.09 18.61
CA GLY A 343 -13.84 -7.50 17.37
C GLY A 343 -15.22 -6.85 17.52
N LEU A 344 -16.19 -7.55 18.12
CA LEU A 344 -17.53 -6.99 18.37
C LEU A 344 -17.49 -5.77 19.28
N ALA A 345 -16.71 -5.83 20.38
CA ALA A 345 -16.60 -4.74 21.33
C ALA A 345 -15.93 -3.50 20.71
N ASP A 346 -14.86 -3.69 19.94
CA ASP A 346 -14.17 -2.63 19.23
C ASP A 346 -15.09 -1.96 18.20
N THR A 347 -15.85 -2.73 17.42
CA THR A 347 -16.83 -2.19 16.47
C THR A 347 -17.88 -1.33 17.17
N ALA A 348 -18.40 -1.78 18.31
CA ALA A 348 -19.42 -1.04 19.05
C ALA A 348 -18.87 0.27 19.66
N LEU A 349 -17.64 0.27 20.18
CA LEU A 349 -17.05 1.43 20.85
C LEU A 349 -16.40 2.43 19.89
N LYS A 350 -15.57 1.95 18.95
CA LYS A 350 -14.75 2.81 18.08
C LYS A 350 -15.56 3.55 17.01
N THR A 351 -16.77 3.09 16.70
CA THR A 351 -17.67 3.79 15.77
C THR A 351 -18.01 5.20 16.26
N ALA A 352 -18.13 5.39 17.58
CA ALA A 352 -18.38 6.71 18.17
C ALA A 352 -17.19 7.67 17.96
N ASP A 353 -15.96 7.17 18.13
CA ASP A 353 -14.73 7.97 17.94
C ASP A 353 -14.58 8.44 16.50
N ALA A 354 -14.91 7.59 15.52
CA ALA A 354 -14.88 7.93 14.09
C ALA A 354 -15.92 9.00 13.73
N GLY A 355 -17.15 8.86 14.25
CA GLY A 355 -18.19 9.88 14.07
C GLY A 355 -17.78 11.22 14.70
N TYR A 356 -17.17 11.18 15.89
CA TYR A 356 -16.67 12.39 16.56
C TYR A 356 -15.53 13.07 15.80
N LEU A 357 -14.58 12.30 15.27
CA LEU A 357 -13.52 12.86 14.41
C LEU A 357 -14.12 13.53 13.18
N THR A 358 -15.07 12.88 12.51
CA THR A 358 -15.76 13.43 11.34
C THR A 358 -16.43 14.77 11.66
N ARG A 359 -17.11 14.88 12.81
CA ARG A 359 -17.71 16.14 13.27
C ARG A 359 -16.65 17.24 13.43
N ARG A 360 -15.52 16.93 14.06
CA ARG A 360 -14.43 17.91 14.24
C ARG A 360 -13.79 18.35 12.93
N LEU A 361 -13.65 17.43 11.98
CA LEU A 361 -13.16 17.76 10.64
C LEU A 361 -14.12 18.72 9.93
N VAL A 362 -15.43 18.48 10.03
CA VAL A 362 -16.47 19.38 9.51
C VAL A 362 -16.41 20.76 10.18
N ASP A 363 -16.32 20.81 11.52
CA ASP A 363 -16.24 22.07 12.28
C ASP A 363 -15.07 22.96 11.82
N ILE A 364 -13.93 22.36 11.45
CA ILE A 364 -12.74 23.08 10.99
C ILE A 364 -12.83 23.46 9.50
N ALA A 365 -13.49 22.64 8.68
CA ALA A 365 -13.49 22.76 7.23
C ALA A 365 -14.73 23.41 6.62
N GLN A 366 -15.81 23.61 7.38
CA GLN A 366 -17.10 24.10 6.86
C GLN A 366 -17.02 25.43 6.10
N ASP A 367 -16.09 26.32 6.47
CA ASP A 367 -15.92 27.63 5.83
C ASP A 367 -15.11 27.57 4.53
N VAL A 368 -14.60 26.39 4.14
CA VAL A 368 -13.77 26.23 2.93
C VAL A 368 -14.65 25.95 1.72
N VAL A 369 -14.92 27.01 0.96
CA VAL A 369 -15.70 27.01 -0.28
C VAL A 369 -14.81 27.44 -1.44
N VAL A 370 -15.15 27.04 -2.67
CA VAL A 370 -14.50 27.62 -3.87
C VAL A 370 -15.04 29.03 -4.12
N THR A 371 -14.19 30.05 -4.05
CA THR A 371 -14.62 31.45 -4.06
C THR A 371 -14.24 32.23 -5.32
N GLU A 372 -13.14 31.85 -5.96
CA GLU A 372 -12.59 32.54 -7.14
C GLU A 372 -11.98 31.56 -8.14
N GLU A 373 -11.76 31.99 -9.38
CA GLU A 373 -11.17 31.13 -10.41
C GLU A 373 -9.67 30.88 -10.19
N ASP A 374 -8.91 31.93 -9.88
CA ASP A 374 -7.45 31.86 -9.77
C ASP A 374 -6.92 32.83 -8.71
N CYS A 375 -6.23 32.31 -7.70
CA CYS A 375 -5.58 33.13 -6.68
C CYS A 375 -4.24 33.75 -7.13
N GLY A 376 -3.76 33.45 -8.34
CA GLY A 376 -2.52 34.01 -8.90
C GLY A 376 -1.22 33.45 -8.34
N THR A 377 -1.27 32.45 -7.45
CA THR A 377 -0.06 31.89 -6.83
C THR A 377 0.86 31.26 -7.87
N ILE A 378 2.15 31.55 -7.73
CA ILE A 378 3.25 30.90 -8.47
C ILE A 378 3.86 29.72 -7.68
N ASN A 379 3.34 29.46 -6.47
CA ASN A 379 3.79 28.38 -5.63
C ASN A 379 3.03 27.09 -5.97
N GLY A 380 3.77 25.98 -5.99
CA GLY A 380 3.20 24.66 -6.22
C GLY A 380 4.10 23.59 -5.62
N ILE A 381 3.54 22.39 -5.53
CA ILE A 381 4.21 21.24 -4.94
C ILE A 381 4.69 20.33 -6.07
N GLU A 382 5.91 19.85 -5.96
CA GLU A 382 6.44 18.81 -6.85
C GLU A 382 5.78 17.47 -6.51
N MET A 383 5.00 16.94 -7.45
CA MET A 383 4.41 15.61 -7.34
C MET A 383 5.27 14.61 -8.09
N SER A 384 5.54 13.47 -7.45
CA SER A 384 6.19 12.30 -8.03
C SER A 384 5.33 11.06 -7.81
N ALA A 385 5.57 10.00 -8.59
CA ALA A 385 5.01 8.69 -8.28
C ALA A 385 5.39 8.28 -6.85
N LEU A 386 4.43 7.72 -6.10
CA LEU A 386 4.71 7.22 -4.75
C LEU A 386 5.20 5.78 -4.89
N LYS A 387 6.47 5.57 -4.52
CA LYS A 387 7.14 4.27 -4.54
C LYS A 387 7.39 3.82 -3.11
N GLU A 388 6.96 2.61 -2.76
CA GLU A 388 7.38 1.95 -1.53
C GLU A 388 8.27 0.78 -1.93
N GLU A 389 9.54 0.88 -1.56
CA GLU A 389 10.61 0.02 -2.07
C GLU A 389 10.69 0.07 -3.61
N ASP A 390 10.15 -0.96 -4.27
CA ASP A 390 10.15 -1.14 -5.73
C ASP A 390 8.74 -1.17 -6.32
N ASN A 391 7.70 -1.22 -5.48
CA ASN A 391 6.32 -1.20 -5.94
C ASN A 391 5.84 0.25 -6.07
N ILE A 392 5.43 0.61 -7.28
CA ILE A 392 4.70 1.85 -7.51
C ILE A 392 3.31 1.66 -6.89
N ILE A 393 3.09 2.27 -5.72
CA ILE A 393 1.77 2.26 -5.06
C ILE A 393 0.80 3.09 -5.89
N GLU A 394 1.27 4.26 -6.33
CA GLU A 394 0.48 5.19 -7.11
C GLU A 394 1.34 5.80 -8.21
N SER A 395 0.82 5.70 -9.43
CA SER A 395 1.46 6.24 -10.62
C SER A 395 1.55 7.76 -10.55
N LEU A 396 2.47 8.34 -11.34
CA LEU A 396 2.48 9.80 -11.47
C LEU A 396 1.16 10.27 -12.10
N TYR A 397 0.62 9.50 -13.06
CA TYR A 397 -0.66 9.73 -13.72
C TYR A 397 -1.80 9.99 -12.71
N ASP A 398 -2.03 9.07 -11.78
CA ASP A 398 -3.17 9.18 -10.84
C ASP A 398 -3.06 10.40 -9.93
N ARG A 399 -1.84 10.83 -9.59
CA ARG A 399 -1.61 11.98 -8.71
C ARG A 399 -1.80 13.34 -9.40
N ILE A 400 -1.49 13.42 -10.70
CA ILE A 400 -1.52 14.68 -11.46
C ILE A 400 -2.84 14.93 -12.19
N VAL A 401 -3.60 13.88 -12.52
CA VAL A 401 -4.86 14.01 -13.28
C VAL A 401 -5.85 14.93 -12.56
N GLY A 402 -6.42 15.88 -13.32
CA GLY A 402 -7.39 16.86 -12.83
C GLY A 402 -6.77 17.95 -11.95
N ARG A 403 -5.44 18.11 -11.94
CA ARG A 403 -4.75 19.26 -11.33
C ARG A 403 -4.28 20.25 -12.40
N TYR A 404 -3.87 21.43 -11.97
CA TYR A 404 -3.32 22.47 -12.84
C TYR A 404 -1.80 22.55 -12.68
N THR A 405 -1.09 22.76 -13.78
CA THR A 405 0.37 22.97 -13.79
C THR A 405 0.74 24.37 -13.29
N VAL A 406 1.85 24.49 -12.55
CA VAL A 406 2.46 25.80 -12.27
C VAL A 406 3.37 26.21 -13.41
N ASP A 407 4.30 25.32 -13.77
CA ASP A 407 5.29 25.55 -14.80
C ASP A 407 4.91 24.85 -16.10
N ARG A 408 5.46 25.35 -17.22
CA ARG A 408 5.32 24.69 -18.52
C ARG A 408 6.07 23.36 -18.48
N VAL A 409 5.37 22.27 -18.79
CA VAL A 409 5.99 20.94 -18.86
C VAL A 409 6.41 20.69 -20.30
N ARG A 410 7.72 20.51 -20.50
CA ARG A 410 8.30 20.18 -21.80
C ARG A 410 8.71 18.73 -21.82
N ASP A 411 8.54 18.09 -22.97
CA ASP A 411 9.17 16.79 -23.17
C ASP A 411 10.69 16.99 -23.16
N PRO A 412 11.44 16.31 -22.28
CA PRO A 412 12.89 16.43 -22.25
C PRO A 412 13.58 15.97 -23.55
N ARG A 413 12.92 15.17 -24.41
CA ARG A 413 13.43 14.71 -25.73
C ARG A 413 13.19 15.74 -26.83
N THR A 414 11.92 15.99 -27.15
CA THR A 414 11.53 16.81 -28.31
C THR A 414 11.63 18.31 -28.03
N LYS A 415 11.75 18.69 -26.75
CA LYS A 415 11.60 20.07 -26.24
C LYS A 415 10.24 20.68 -26.58
N GLU A 416 9.29 19.90 -27.08
CA GLU A 416 7.92 20.35 -27.32
C GLU A 416 7.22 20.57 -25.98
N ILE A 417 6.37 21.59 -25.96
CA ILE A 417 5.55 21.89 -24.80
C ILE A 417 4.40 20.88 -24.79
N ILE A 418 4.36 20.03 -23.76
CA ILE A 418 3.28 19.07 -23.57
C ILE A 418 2.04 19.81 -23.06
N ILE A 419 2.24 20.69 -22.08
CA ILE A 419 1.19 21.49 -21.45
C ILE A 419 1.76 22.84 -21.02
N GLU A 420 0.98 23.90 -21.25
CA GLU A 420 1.33 25.26 -20.82
C GLU A 420 1.09 25.44 -19.30
N ALA A 421 1.59 26.54 -18.74
CA ALA A 421 1.32 26.89 -17.34
C ALA A 421 -0.17 27.19 -17.13
N ASN A 422 -0.72 26.85 -15.95
CA ASN A 422 -2.13 27.07 -15.58
C ASN A 422 -3.15 26.37 -16.48
N GLN A 423 -2.79 25.23 -17.09
CA GLN A 423 -3.73 24.38 -17.80
C GLN A 423 -4.08 23.14 -16.97
N GLU A 424 -5.30 22.63 -17.14
CA GLU A 424 -5.75 21.38 -16.50
C GLU A 424 -5.06 20.18 -17.16
N ILE A 425 -4.51 19.30 -16.32
CA ILE A 425 -3.92 18.03 -16.75
C ILE A 425 -5.06 17.03 -16.96
N THR A 426 -5.44 16.81 -18.22
CA THR A 426 -6.39 15.76 -18.62
C THR A 426 -5.72 14.38 -18.65
N GLU A 427 -6.50 13.32 -18.76
CA GLU A 427 -6.03 11.94 -18.84
C GLU A 427 -5.06 11.72 -20.02
N GLU A 428 -5.34 12.32 -21.17
CA GLU A 428 -4.47 12.23 -22.34
C GLU A 428 -3.12 12.92 -22.09
N ILE A 429 -3.15 14.12 -21.48
CA ILE A 429 -1.95 14.88 -21.16
C ILE A 429 -1.13 14.16 -20.08
N ALA A 430 -1.77 13.63 -19.04
CA ALA A 430 -1.10 12.87 -18.00
C ALA A 430 -0.40 11.63 -18.57
N ARG A 431 -1.04 10.90 -19.49
CA ARG A 431 -0.38 9.79 -20.21
C ARG A 431 0.80 10.25 -21.04
N ARG A 432 0.69 11.40 -21.72
CA ARG A 432 1.83 11.98 -22.47
C ARG A 432 3.00 12.31 -21.53
N ILE A 433 2.74 12.95 -20.39
CA ILE A 433 3.76 13.27 -19.37
C ILE A 433 4.46 12.01 -18.88
N GLU A 434 3.70 10.96 -18.55
CA GLU A 434 4.25 9.68 -18.07
C GLU A 434 5.08 8.98 -19.15
N ASN A 435 4.59 8.94 -20.39
CA ASN A 435 5.31 8.35 -21.54
C ASN A 435 6.57 9.14 -21.94
N SER A 436 6.60 10.44 -21.68
CA SER A 436 7.78 11.30 -21.85
C SER A 436 8.86 11.02 -20.78
N GLY A 437 8.58 10.17 -19.79
CA GLY A 437 9.53 9.77 -18.75
C GLY A 437 9.88 10.92 -17.80
N ILE A 438 8.90 11.80 -17.52
CA ILE A 438 9.05 12.87 -16.54
C ILE A 438 8.72 12.29 -15.16
N GLU A 439 9.65 12.40 -14.21
CA GLU A 439 9.47 11.82 -12.88
C GLU A 439 8.73 12.75 -11.90
N LYS A 440 8.85 14.06 -12.12
CA LYS A 440 8.33 15.10 -11.23
C LYS A 440 7.62 16.18 -12.02
N VAL A 441 6.45 16.59 -11.55
CA VAL A 441 5.69 17.70 -12.12
C VAL A 441 5.25 18.64 -11.01
N LYS A 442 5.52 19.93 -11.20
CA LYS A 442 5.08 20.97 -10.27
C LYS A 442 3.62 21.35 -10.56
N VAL A 443 2.74 21.03 -9.60
CA VAL A 443 1.31 21.26 -9.73
C VAL A 443 0.80 22.23 -8.66
N ARG A 444 -0.28 22.92 -9.00
CA ARG A 444 -1.06 23.72 -8.05
C ARG A 444 -1.79 22.79 -7.10
N THR A 445 -1.85 23.20 -5.85
CA THR A 445 -2.52 22.43 -4.80
C THR A 445 -3.31 23.37 -3.89
N VAL A 446 -4.24 22.81 -3.13
CA VAL A 446 -4.95 23.54 -2.08
C VAL A 446 -4.01 24.08 -1.00
N LEU A 447 -2.86 23.42 -0.79
CA LEU A 447 -1.87 23.78 0.22
C LEU A 447 -1.19 25.13 -0.08
N THR A 448 -0.89 25.38 -1.36
CA THR A 448 -0.25 26.63 -1.82
C THR A 448 -1.24 27.71 -2.23
N CYS A 449 -2.53 27.55 -1.89
CA CYS A 449 -3.57 28.49 -2.30
C CYS A 449 -3.58 29.74 -1.44
N GLU A 450 -3.28 30.89 -2.07
CA GLU A 450 -3.23 32.23 -1.47
C GLU A 450 -4.59 32.93 -1.42
N SER A 451 -5.69 32.22 -1.72
CA SER A 451 -7.04 32.80 -1.64
C SER A 451 -7.39 33.18 -0.19
N PRO A 452 -7.86 34.41 0.08
CA PRO A 452 -8.09 34.91 1.43
C PRO A 452 -9.25 34.19 2.14
N HIS A 453 -10.28 33.81 1.39
CA HIS A 453 -11.43 33.04 1.88
C HIS A 453 -11.63 31.83 0.98
N GLY A 454 -11.65 30.63 1.55
CA GLY A 454 -11.85 29.41 0.76
C GLY A 454 -10.64 29.07 -0.12
N VAL A 455 -10.88 28.48 -1.29
CA VAL A 455 -9.83 28.11 -2.25
C VAL A 455 -10.23 28.53 -3.67
N CYS A 456 -9.26 28.69 -4.57
CA CYS A 456 -9.55 28.96 -5.97
C CYS A 456 -9.77 27.68 -6.79
N VAL A 457 -10.50 27.79 -7.92
CA VAL A 457 -10.78 26.69 -8.85
C VAL A 457 -9.49 26.01 -9.31
N LYS A 458 -8.46 26.77 -9.72
CA LYS A 458 -7.19 26.19 -10.24
C LYS A 458 -6.36 25.45 -9.19
N CYS A 459 -6.40 25.87 -7.93
CA CYS A 459 -5.68 25.19 -6.84
C CYS A 459 -6.37 23.89 -6.40
N TYR A 460 -7.70 23.83 -6.49
CA TYR A 460 -8.47 22.61 -6.19
C TYR A 460 -8.50 21.63 -7.38
N GLY A 461 -8.65 22.18 -8.58
CA GLY A 461 -8.74 21.47 -9.85
C GLY A 461 -10.11 20.83 -10.07
N ARG A 462 -10.11 19.56 -10.47
CA ARG A 462 -11.30 18.80 -10.85
C ARG A 462 -12.11 18.33 -9.64
N ASN A 463 -13.44 18.47 -9.71
CA ASN A 463 -14.38 17.82 -8.81
C ASN A 463 -14.47 16.33 -9.16
N LEU A 464 -14.13 15.47 -8.20
CA LEU A 464 -14.06 14.02 -8.39
C LEU A 464 -15.44 13.38 -8.53
N ALA A 465 -16.51 13.99 -7.98
CA ALA A 465 -17.86 13.46 -8.06
C ALA A 465 -18.48 13.62 -9.48
N THR A 466 -18.05 14.64 -10.21
CA THR A 466 -18.59 14.97 -11.55
C THR A 466 -17.56 14.81 -12.67
N LYS A 467 -16.28 14.64 -12.33
CA LYS A 467 -15.16 14.62 -13.28
C LYS A 467 -15.15 15.87 -14.19
N LYS A 468 -15.54 17.01 -13.64
CA LYS A 468 -15.44 18.34 -14.28
C LYS A 468 -14.64 19.27 -13.40
N THR A 469 -14.13 20.37 -13.95
CA THR A 469 -13.54 21.45 -13.18
C THR A 469 -14.54 21.92 -12.10
N VAL A 470 -14.05 22.23 -10.90
CA VAL A 470 -14.93 22.60 -9.78
C VAL A 470 -15.62 23.93 -10.03
N ASP A 471 -16.90 24.04 -9.65
CA ASP A 471 -17.68 25.27 -9.77
C ASP A 471 -17.47 26.19 -8.56
N ILE A 472 -17.58 27.50 -8.79
CA ILE A 472 -17.58 28.51 -7.70
C ILE A 472 -18.83 28.28 -6.84
N GLY A 473 -18.63 28.23 -5.52
CA GLY A 473 -19.67 27.92 -4.53
C GLY A 473 -19.66 26.48 -4.02
N GLU A 474 -18.84 25.58 -4.59
CA GLU A 474 -18.74 24.20 -4.09
C GLU A 474 -18.10 24.18 -2.68
N ALA A 475 -18.79 23.54 -1.73
CA ALA A 475 -18.35 23.40 -0.34
C ALA A 475 -17.29 22.28 -0.18
N VAL A 476 -16.11 22.50 -0.77
CA VAL A 476 -15.02 21.51 -0.83
C VAL A 476 -14.50 21.09 0.55
N GLY A 477 -14.64 21.94 1.57
CA GLY A 477 -14.29 21.61 2.95
C GLY A 477 -15.17 20.52 3.56
N ILE A 478 -16.48 20.59 3.35
CA ILE A 478 -17.43 19.56 3.80
C ILE A 478 -17.15 18.25 3.05
N VAL A 479 -16.97 18.32 1.73
CA VAL A 479 -16.66 17.14 0.90
C VAL A 479 -15.36 16.47 1.36
N ALA A 480 -14.34 17.27 1.70
CA ALA A 480 -13.07 16.75 2.22
C ALA A 480 -13.24 16.06 3.58
N ALA A 481 -13.96 16.69 4.52
CA ALA A 481 -14.21 16.14 5.84
C ALA A 481 -14.98 14.81 5.77
N GLU A 482 -16.03 14.72 4.95
CA GLU A 482 -16.79 13.49 4.72
C GLU A 482 -15.93 12.40 4.05
N SER A 483 -15.12 12.78 3.07
CA SER A 483 -14.24 11.85 2.32
C SER A 483 -13.15 11.22 3.20
N ILE A 484 -12.80 11.87 4.32
CA ILE A 484 -11.86 11.37 5.33
C ILE A 484 -12.61 10.60 6.44
N GLY A 485 -13.75 11.13 6.88
CA GLY A 485 -14.55 10.59 7.98
C GLY A 485 -15.30 9.30 7.69
N GLN A 486 -15.92 9.19 6.51
CA GLN A 486 -16.67 8.00 6.10
C GLN A 486 -15.79 6.75 6.04
N PRO A 487 -14.62 6.77 5.38
CA PRO A 487 -13.72 5.62 5.41
C PRO A 487 -13.19 5.39 6.82
N GLY A 488 -12.90 6.43 7.60
CA GLY A 488 -12.46 6.29 9.00
C GLY A 488 -13.41 5.45 9.86
N THR A 489 -14.72 5.65 9.71
CA THR A 489 -15.74 4.83 10.38
C THR A 489 -15.76 3.39 9.83
N GLN A 490 -15.56 3.21 8.53
CA GLN A 490 -15.46 1.88 7.93
C GLN A 490 -14.20 1.12 8.37
N LEU A 491 -13.08 1.80 8.59
CA LEU A 491 -11.84 1.19 9.10
C LEU A 491 -12.06 0.55 10.47
N THR A 492 -12.76 1.26 11.35
CA THR A 492 -13.11 0.72 12.68
C THR A 492 -14.01 -0.50 12.59
N MET A 493 -14.95 -0.53 11.63
CA MET A 493 -15.85 -1.67 11.43
C MET A 493 -15.18 -2.87 10.73
N ARG A 494 -14.32 -2.65 9.72
CA ARG A 494 -13.62 -3.72 8.97
C ARG A 494 -12.62 -4.50 9.82
N THR A 495 -12.15 -3.91 10.91
CA THR A 495 -11.32 -4.60 11.92
C THR A 495 -12.03 -5.86 12.45
N PHE A 496 -13.36 -5.92 12.41
CA PHE A 496 -14.17 -7.09 12.77
C PHE A 496 -13.84 -8.36 11.95
N HIS A 497 -13.63 -8.22 10.64
CA HIS A 497 -13.41 -9.36 9.75
C HIS A 497 -11.98 -9.91 9.83
N ILE A 498 -11.04 -9.09 10.27
CA ILE A 498 -9.62 -9.44 10.41
C ILE A 498 -9.28 -9.82 11.86
N GLY A 499 -10.02 -9.31 12.85
CA GLY A 499 -9.77 -9.53 14.29
C GLY A 499 -9.85 -10.99 14.75
N GLY A 500 -10.40 -11.88 13.91
CA GLY A 500 -10.34 -13.32 14.12
C GLY A 500 -9.00 -13.96 13.73
N THR A 501 -8.27 -13.43 12.75
CA THR A 501 -7.04 -14.06 12.22
C THR A 501 -5.92 -13.04 12.15
N ALA A 502 -4.85 -13.26 12.94
CA ALA A 502 -3.66 -12.44 12.86
C ALA A 502 -2.89 -12.81 11.58
N ALA A 503 -2.82 -11.89 10.62
CA ALA A 503 -1.93 -12.02 9.46
C ALA A 503 -0.80 -10.99 9.64
N ARG A 504 0.38 -11.48 10.03
CA ARG A 504 1.59 -10.66 10.03
C ARG A 504 2.15 -10.69 8.61
N LYS A 505 2.29 -9.52 7.98
CA LYS A 505 3.13 -9.38 6.78
C LYS A 505 4.56 -9.24 7.30
N THR A 506 5.30 -10.35 7.32
CA THR A 506 6.70 -10.35 7.75
C THR A 506 7.55 -9.68 6.68
N GLU A 507 8.49 -8.79 7.06
CA GLU A 507 9.52 -8.33 6.13
C GLU A 507 10.27 -9.55 5.60
N GLU A 508 10.45 -9.65 4.28
CA GLU A 508 11.31 -10.70 3.72
C GLU A 508 12.72 -10.55 4.28
N ASN A 509 13.34 -11.67 4.71
CA ASN A 509 14.70 -11.68 5.24
C ASN A 509 15.79 -11.50 4.16
N MET A 510 15.39 -11.18 2.94
CA MET A 510 16.24 -10.99 1.78
C MET A 510 15.75 -9.78 0.99
N ILE A 511 16.68 -8.95 0.52
CA ILE A 511 16.35 -7.91 -0.45
C ILE A 511 16.41 -8.54 -1.85
N ARG A 512 15.27 -8.63 -2.52
CA ARG A 512 15.12 -9.16 -3.88
C ARG A 512 14.47 -8.10 -4.75
N LEU A 513 14.86 -8.06 -6.01
CA LEU A 513 14.27 -7.17 -7.01
C LEU A 513 13.43 -7.98 -8.00
N ASN A 514 12.35 -7.39 -8.49
CA ASN A 514 11.42 -8.06 -9.41
C ASN A 514 11.88 -8.00 -10.88
N TYR A 515 13.09 -7.53 -11.12
CA TYR A 515 13.70 -7.39 -12.44
C TYR A 515 15.21 -7.64 -12.34
N PRO A 516 15.84 -8.01 -13.47
CA PRO A 516 17.29 -8.16 -13.50
C PRO A 516 17.98 -6.81 -13.30
N VAL A 517 19.09 -6.80 -12.58
CA VAL A 517 19.87 -5.59 -12.30
C VAL A 517 21.36 -5.80 -12.53
N TYR A 518 22.02 -4.71 -12.87
CA TYR A 518 23.47 -4.60 -12.89
C TYR A 518 23.94 -3.83 -11.66
N VAL A 519 24.83 -4.44 -10.88
CA VAL A 519 25.39 -3.81 -9.68
C VAL A 519 26.53 -2.89 -10.09
N THR A 520 26.30 -1.57 -10.02
CA THR A 520 27.30 -0.58 -10.46
C THR A 520 28.38 -0.34 -9.43
N LYS A 521 27.97 -0.13 -8.18
CA LYS A 521 28.85 0.23 -7.07
C LYS A 521 28.27 -0.28 -5.76
N ILE A 522 29.12 -0.76 -4.88
CA ILE A 522 28.74 -1.16 -3.53
C ILE A 522 29.58 -0.33 -2.55
N GLU A 523 28.96 0.69 -1.97
CA GLU A 523 29.62 1.57 -1.02
C GLU A 523 29.42 1.05 0.41
N GLY A 524 30.51 0.75 1.08
CA GLY A 524 30.49 0.26 2.46
C GLY A 524 31.84 -0.33 2.89
N LYS A 525 32.00 -0.54 4.19
CA LYS A 525 33.14 -1.29 4.72
C LYS A 525 32.74 -2.76 4.78
N PHE A 526 33.47 -3.66 4.12
CA PHE A 526 33.14 -5.09 4.09
C PHE A 526 34.10 -5.90 4.94
N ILE A 527 33.58 -6.90 5.66
CA ILE A 527 34.37 -7.83 6.44
C ILE A 527 34.04 -9.25 6.01
N LYS A 528 35.07 -10.09 5.86
CA LYS A 528 34.89 -11.52 5.63
C LYS A 528 34.87 -12.26 6.97
N ARG A 529 33.79 -12.97 7.26
CA ARG A 529 33.70 -13.91 8.40
C ARG A 529 34.57 -15.14 8.17
N LYS A 530 34.86 -15.85 9.27
CA LYS A 530 35.50 -17.20 9.25
C LYS A 530 34.76 -18.19 8.34
N ASP A 531 33.44 -18.04 8.21
CA ASP A 531 32.58 -18.88 7.36
C ASP A 531 32.66 -18.54 5.85
N GLY A 532 33.54 -17.60 5.45
CA GLY A 532 33.72 -17.18 4.05
C GLY A 532 32.69 -16.18 3.52
N LYS A 533 31.68 -15.83 4.32
CA LYS A 533 30.65 -14.84 3.98
C LYS A 533 31.13 -13.40 4.16
N THR A 534 30.69 -12.52 3.28
CA THR A 534 30.96 -11.07 3.37
C THR A 534 29.81 -10.39 4.11
N VAL A 535 30.12 -9.68 5.18
CA VAL A 535 29.14 -9.01 6.05
C VAL A 535 29.46 -7.53 6.13
N ILE A 536 28.41 -6.71 6.24
CA ILE A 536 28.55 -5.27 6.42
C ILE A 536 28.33 -4.86 7.89
N PRO A 537 29.34 -4.30 8.59
CA PRO A 537 29.24 -3.86 9.98
C PRO A 537 28.60 -2.47 10.13
N ARG A 538 28.38 -1.75 9.02
CA ARG A 538 27.76 -0.42 8.97
C ARG A 538 26.66 -0.39 7.91
N ARG A 539 25.85 0.67 7.88
CA ARG A 539 25.02 0.96 6.71
C ARG A 539 25.94 1.12 5.50
N GLY A 540 25.55 0.50 4.40
CA GLY A 540 26.16 0.72 3.10
C GLY A 540 25.07 0.84 2.05
N VAL A 541 25.47 1.21 0.85
CA VAL A 541 24.56 1.47 -0.26
C VAL A 541 24.99 0.62 -1.44
N ILE A 542 24.03 -0.08 -2.05
CA ILE A 542 24.22 -0.74 -3.34
C ILE A 542 23.58 0.16 -4.39
N THR A 543 24.39 0.69 -5.30
CA THR A 543 23.89 1.39 -6.47
C THR A 543 23.64 0.37 -7.58
N VAL A 544 22.38 0.21 -7.97
CA VAL A 544 21.97 -0.74 -9.00
C VAL A 544 21.35 -0.02 -10.19
N GLN A 545 21.46 -0.62 -11.36
CA GLN A 545 20.75 -0.20 -12.58
C GLN A 545 19.88 -1.34 -13.07
N ARG A 546 18.61 -1.05 -13.37
CA ARG A 546 17.69 -2.04 -13.95
C ARG A 546 18.15 -2.43 -15.36
N ILE A 547 18.18 -3.73 -15.65
CA ILE A 547 18.43 -4.25 -17.00
C ILE A 547 17.08 -4.37 -17.70
N TYR A 548 16.88 -3.65 -18.80
CA TYR A 548 15.70 -3.79 -19.65
C TYR A 548 15.82 -4.98 -20.59
N HIS A 549 16.97 -5.10 -21.25
CA HIS A 549 17.30 -6.20 -22.16
C HIS A 549 18.80 -6.53 -22.10
N GLN A 550 19.11 -7.79 -22.42
CA GLN A 550 20.47 -8.33 -22.51
C GLN A 550 20.65 -9.03 -23.86
N TYR A 551 21.73 -8.72 -24.57
CA TYR A 551 22.08 -9.34 -25.86
C TYR A 551 23.47 -9.96 -25.78
N SER A 552 23.62 -11.20 -26.24
CA SER A 552 24.93 -11.85 -26.33
C SER A 552 25.69 -11.36 -27.57
N LEU A 553 26.93 -10.92 -27.42
CA LEU A 553 27.78 -10.46 -28.53
C LEU A 553 28.23 -11.59 -29.47
N ASP A 554 28.04 -12.85 -29.06
CA ASP A 554 28.26 -14.01 -29.92
C ASP A 554 27.24 -14.04 -31.07
N ASP A 555 25.97 -13.72 -30.77
CA ASP A 555 24.86 -13.73 -31.71
C ASP A 555 24.56 -12.35 -32.32
N PHE A 556 24.95 -11.26 -31.65
CA PHE A 556 24.63 -9.89 -32.04
C PHE A 556 25.88 -9.01 -32.20
N GLU A 557 25.92 -8.18 -33.24
CA GLU A 557 26.93 -7.14 -33.44
C GLU A 557 26.41 -5.80 -32.90
N PRO A 558 27.06 -5.19 -31.89
CA PRO A 558 26.59 -3.96 -31.26
C PRO A 558 26.88 -2.75 -32.15
N PHE A 559 25.89 -1.88 -32.34
CA PHE A 559 26.08 -0.59 -33.05
C PHE A 559 26.36 0.58 -32.10
N VAL A 560 26.39 0.31 -30.80
CA VAL A 560 26.45 1.31 -29.71
C VAL A 560 27.71 1.14 -28.87
N GLY A 561 28.30 2.25 -28.44
CA GLY A 561 29.49 2.29 -27.59
C GLY A 561 29.18 2.05 -26.11
N ASP A 562 30.21 1.65 -25.35
CA ASP A 562 30.08 1.46 -23.91
C ASP A 562 29.77 2.79 -23.19
N GLY A 563 28.68 2.82 -22.44
CA GLY A 563 28.18 4.00 -21.73
C GLY A 563 27.33 4.97 -22.55
N GLU A 564 27.02 4.64 -23.81
CA GLU A 564 26.22 5.48 -24.72
C GLU A 564 24.74 5.53 -24.28
N PHE A 565 24.13 6.71 -24.38
CA PHE A 565 22.71 6.89 -24.07
C PHE A 565 21.85 6.53 -25.28
N LEU A 566 20.87 5.66 -25.07
CA LEU A 566 20.00 5.11 -26.09
C LEU A 566 18.56 5.57 -25.88
N GLU A 567 17.92 5.99 -26.98
CA GLU A 567 16.53 6.41 -27.01
C GLU A 567 15.66 5.33 -27.67
N PRO A 568 14.37 5.25 -27.31
CA PRO A 568 13.42 4.38 -28.00
C PRO A 568 13.49 4.54 -29.54
N GLY A 569 13.75 3.45 -30.27
CA GLY A 569 13.94 3.43 -31.73
C GLY A 569 15.40 3.44 -32.20
N HIS A 570 16.38 3.63 -31.31
CA HIS A 570 17.80 3.46 -31.69
C HIS A 570 18.11 1.98 -31.92
N VAL A 571 18.75 1.69 -33.05
CA VAL A 571 19.30 0.36 -33.35
C VAL A 571 20.47 0.08 -32.43
N VAL A 572 20.27 -0.86 -31.53
CA VAL A 572 21.21 -1.24 -30.47
C VAL A 572 22.19 -2.30 -30.96
N ALA A 573 21.69 -3.30 -31.68
CA ALA A 573 22.50 -4.38 -32.21
C ALA A 573 21.83 -5.06 -33.42
N ARG A 574 22.60 -5.73 -34.27
CA ARG A 574 22.09 -6.54 -35.39
C ARG A 574 22.44 -8.01 -35.18
N SER A 575 21.48 -8.90 -35.40
CA SER A 575 21.72 -10.34 -35.33
C SER A 575 22.65 -10.78 -36.46
N LYS A 576 23.63 -11.65 -36.15
CA LYS A 576 24.57 -12.23 -37.11
C LYS A 576 23.95 -13.38 -37.92
N LYS A 577 22.85 -13.97 -37.45
CA LYS A 577 22.16 -15.12 -38.09
C LYS A 577 20.98 -14.72 -38.96
N GLU A 578 20.25 -13.68 -38.56
CA GLU A 578 19.12 -13.11 -39.27
C GLU A 578 19.40 -11.61 -39.36
N SER A 579 19.36 -10.99 -40.54
CA SER A 579 19.65 -9.55 -40.71
C SER A 579 18.55 -8.65 -40.12
N MET A 580 18.23 -8.84 -38.84
CA MET A 580 17.22 -8.13 -38.09
C MET A 580 17.91 -7.16 -37.13
N ASP A 581 17.51 -5.89 -37.23
CA ASP A 581 17.95 -4.81 -36.35
C ASP A 581 17.13 -4.81 -35.07
N VAL A 582 17.81 -4.76 -33.95
CA VAL A 582 17.20 -4.70 -32.62
C VAL A 582 17.19 -3.24 -32.18
N GLU A 583 15.99 -2.69 -32.05
CA GLU A 583 15.79 -1.34 -31.53
C GLU A 583 15.43 -1.37 -30.04
N THR A 584 15.88 -0.39 -29.26
CA THR A 584 15.41 -0.25 -27.87
C THR A 584 14.00 0.34 -27.86
N THR A 585 13.13 -0.11 -26.96
CA THR A 585 11.78 0.45 -26.75
C THR A 585 11.72 1.45 -25.60
N MET A 586 12.78 1.53 -24.80
CA MET A 586 12.86 2.32 -23.57
C MET A 586 14.18 3.13 -23.54
N ARG A 587 14.22 4.21 -22.75
CA ARG A 587 15.48 4.93 -22.49
C ARG A 587 16.42 3.99 -21.75
N ALA A 588 17.62 3.80 -22.29
CA ALA A 588 18.61 2.92 -21.68
C ALA A 588 20.01 3.44 -21.90
N ARG A 589 20.94 3.08 -21.02
CA ARG A 589 22.36 3.26 -21.23
C ARG A 589 22.93 1.93 -21.70
N ALA A 590 23.58 1.93 -22.86
CA ALA A 590 24.31 0.77 -23.34
C ALA A 590 25.50 0.52 -22.43
N LYS A 591 25.67 -0.72 -21.97
CA LYS A 591 26.89 -1.13 -21.27
C LYS A 591 27.34 -2.49 -21.78
N ILE A 592 28.61 -2.62 -22.12
CA ILE A 592 29.18 -3.88 -22.62
C ILE A 592 29.98 -4.52 -21.48
N VAL A 593 29.50 -5.66 -20.97
CA VAL A 593 30.13 -6.39 -19.86
C VAL A 593 30.18 -7.88 -20.19
N ASN A 594 31.34 -8.52 -20.06
CA ASN A 594 31.53 -9.98 -20.22
C ASN A 594 30.99 -10.57 -21.54
N GLY A 595 31.15 -9.86 -22.66
CA GLY A 595 30.62 -10.36 -23.95
C GLY A 595 29.10 -10.20 -24.12
N MET A 596 28.43 -9.44 -23.23
CA MET A 596 27.02 -9.10 -23.33
C MET A 596 26.81 -7.59 -23.41
N LEU A 597 25.86 -7.17 -24.23
CA LEU A 597 25.35 -5.80 -24.30
C LEU A 597 24.11 -5.68 -23.42
N LEU A 598 24.18 -4.82 -22.40
CA LEU A 598 23.12 -4.55 -21.45
C LEU A 598 22.49 -3.19 -21.75
N LEU A 599 21.16 -3.15 -21.75
CA LEU A 599 20.39 -1.91 -21.78
C LEU A 599 19.96 -1.55 -20.35
N LEU A 600 20.61 -0.53 -19.77
CA LEU A 600 20.48 -0.17 -18.36
C LEU A 600 19.58 1.06 -18.14
N GLY A 601 18.73 1.04 -17.12
CA GLY A 601 18.00 2.23 -16.66
C GLY A 601 18.86 3.18 -15.81
N ASP A 602 18.23 4.22 -15.27
CA ASP A 602 18.89 5.15 -14.37
C ASP A 602 19.35 4.47 -13.06
N PRO A 603 20.54 4.84 -12.54
CA PRO A 603 21.04 4.28 -11.30
C PRO A 603 20.22 4.77 -10.11
N TYR A 604 19.90 3.84 -9.21
CA TYR A 604 19.27 4.16 -7.94
C TYR A 604 19.92 3.37 -6.81
N GLU A 605 19.75 3.88 -5.59
CA GLU A 605 20.46 3.42 -4.40
C GLU A 605 19.58 2.57 -3.50
N ILE A 606 20.09 1.42 -3.09
CA ILE A 606 19.45 0.52 -2.13
C ILE A 606 20.29 0.52 -0.85
N VAL A 607 19.67 0.91 0.27
CA VAL A 607 20.34 0.94 1.58
C VAL A 607 20.39 -0.46 2.17
N MET A 608 21.60 -0.94 2.47
CA MET A 608 21.84 -2.19 3.19
C MET A 608 21.69 -2.00 4.70
N LYS A 609 21.01 -2.94 5.36
CA LYS A 609 20.90 -2.98 6.83
C LYS A 609 22.22 -3.45 7.46
N THR A 610 22.53 -2.94 8.64
CA THR A 610 23.70 -3.36 9.43
C THR A 610 23.62 -4.86 9.71
N GLY A 611 24.73 -5.58 9.53
CA GLY A 611 24.83 -7.02 9.75
C GLY A 611 24.24 -7.89 8.65
N SER A 612 23.91 -7.32 7.49
CA SER A 612 23.47 -8.10 6.33
C SER A 612 24.64 -8.87 5.69
N ASP A 613 24.40 -10.12 5.33
CA ASP A 613 25.24 -10.91 4.41
C ASP A 613 25.07 -10.31 3.01
N VAL A 614 26.18 -9.86 2.40
CA VAL A 614 26.20 -9.35 1.02
C VAL A 614 26.48 -10.52 0.08
N LEU A 615 25.55 -10.80 -0.82
CA LEU A 615 25.61 -11.97 -1.72
C LEU A 615 26.14 -11.63 -3.11
N VAL A 616 26.27 -10.34 -3.43
CA VAL A 616 26.64 -9.81 -4.75
C VAL A 616 27.93 -9.01 -4.72
N LYS A 617 28.60 -8.87 -5.86
CA LYS A 617 29.81 -8.08 -6.05
C LYS A 617 29.59 -6.96 -7.07
N GLU A 618 30.48 -5.96 -7.05
CA GLU A 618 30.50 -4.91 -8.07
C GLU A 618 30.70 -5.52 -9.46
N GLY A 619 29.85 -5.13 -10.41
CA GLY A 619 29.86 -5.65 -11.77
C GLY A 619 29.04 -6.92 -12.00
N ASP A 620 28.42 -7.49 -10.96
CA ASP A 620 27.55 -8.66 -11.13
C ASP A 620 26.23 -8.29 -11.85
N ILE A 621 25.81 -9.21 -12.71
CA ILE A 621 24.47 -9.23 -13.30
C ILE A 621 23.62 -10.17 -12.44
N VAL A 622 22.55 -9.62 -11.87
CA VAL A 622 21.68 -10.34 -10.93
C VAL A 622 20.33 -10.53 -11.60
N ASP A 623 19.90 -11.78 -11.76
CA ASP A 623 18.59 -12.11 -12.32
C ASP A 623 17.44 -11.77 -11.38
N GLU A 624 16.24 -11.64 -11.93
CA GLU A 624 15.01 -11.41 -11.16
C GLU A 624 14.86 -12.37 -9.98
N LYS A 625 14.41 -11.84 -8.83
CA LYS A 625 14.17 -12.57 -7.57
C LYS A 625 15.40 -13.20 -6.92
N THR A 626 16.60 -12.97 -7.47
CA THR A 626 17.85 -13.37 -6.82
C THR A 626 18.17 -12.39 -5.68
N PRO A 627 18.53 -12.87 -4.47
CA PRO A 627 18.75 -12.02 -3.32
C PRO A 627 20.07 -11.23 -3.42
N LEU A 628 20.01 -9.91 -3.26
CA LEU A 628 21.18 -9.02 -3.19
C LEU A 628 21.87 -9.12 -1.82
N THR A 629 21.06 -9.08 -0.77
CA THR A 629 21.51 -9.18 0.63
C THR A 629 20.56 -10.07 1.42
N LYS A 630 21.08 -10.67 2.49
CA LYS A 630 20.31 -11.45 3.46
C LYS A 630 20.55 -10.90 4.85
N PHE A 631 19.49 -10.67 5.62
CA PHE A 631 19.59 -10.16 6.97
C PHE A 631 18.67 -10.92 7.92
N ASP A 632 18.90 -10.78 9.22
CA ASP A 632 18.00 -11.32 10.24
C ASP A 632 16.85 -10.31 10.49
N PRO A 633 15.58 -10.69 10.25
CA PRO A 633 14.46 -9.78 10.47
C PRO A 633 14.10 -9.59 11.96
N PHE A 634 14.56 -10.48 12.85
CA PHE A 634 14.17 -10.49 14.27
C PHE A 634 15.19 -9.83 15.19
N ALA A 635 16.46 -9.72 14.76
CA ALA A 635 17.52 -9.12 15.56
C ALA A 635 18.47 -8.28 14.72
N GLU A 636 18.80 -7.10 15.23
CA GLU A 636 19.93 -6.31 14.74
C GLU A 636 21.22 -6.76 15.43
N HIS A 637 22.25 -6.97 14.63
CA HIS A 637 23.52 -7.54 15.10
C HIS A 637 24.57 -6.42 15.20
N ILE A 638 25.15 -6.25 16.40
CA ILE A 638 26.35 -5.43 16.58
C ILE A 638 27.55 -6.33 16.30
N LEU A 639 28.31 -6.00 15.25
CA LEU A 639 29.44 -6.78 14.78
C LEU A 639 30.76 -6.07 15.05
N THR A 640 31.81 -6.83 15.33
CA THR A 640 33.16 -6.28 15.38
C THR A 640 33.79 -6.09 13.99
N GLU A 641 34.48 -4.97 13.79
CA GLU A 641 35.35 -4.69 12.65
C GLU A 641 36.79 -5.24 12.78
N TYR A 642 37.24 -5.52 14.01
CA TYR A 642 38.63 -5.90 14.31
C TYR A 642 38.69 -7.21 15.10
N SER A 643 39.74 -7.98 14.87
CA SER A 643 40.06 -9.15 15.69
C SER A 643 40.88 -8.69 16.90
N GLY A 644 40.62 -9.25 18.07
CA GLY A 644 41.28 -8.87 19.31
C GLY A 644 40.62 -9.49 20.52
N LYS A 645 40.99 -9.02 21.72
CA LYS A 645 40.37 -9.43 22.97
C LYS A 645 39.24 -8.47 23.36
N VAL A 646 38.14 -9.03 23.85
CA VAL A 646 37.00 -8.27 24.37
C VAL A 646 37.32 -7.75 25.76
N GLN A 647 37.10 -6.47 25.99
CA GLN A 647 37.10 -5.85 27.31
C GLN A 647 35.74 -5.16 27.55
N LEU A 648 35.04 -5.60 28.60
CA LEU A 648 33.74 -5.04 28.96
C LEU A 648 33.93 -3.81 29.88
N MET A 649 33.43 -2.65 29.45
CA MET A 649 33.47 -1.40 30.23
C MET A 649 32.04 -0.95 30.58
N GLY A 650 31.79 -0.59 31.84
CA GLY A 650 30.45 -0.16 32.28
C GLY A 650 29.39 -1.26 32.31
N ILE A 651 29.78 -2.54 32.19
CA ILE A 651 28.91 -3.72 32.21
C ILE A 651 29.07 -4.40 33.58
N ILE A 652 28.18 -4.05 34.51
CA ILE A 652 28.21 -4.51 35.91
C ILE A 652 26.90 -5.23 36.22
N SER A 653 27.01 -6.49 36.65
CA SER A 653 25.87 -7.33 37.03
C SER A 653 25.01 -6.66 38.11
N GLY A 654 23.70 -6.58 37.87
CA GLY A 654 22.71 -6.00 38.77
C GLY A 654 22.51 -4.48 38.63
N THR A 655 23.45 -3.75 38.00
CA THR A 655 23.33 -2.29 37.79
C THR A 655 23.09 -1.94 36.32
N THR A 656 23.89 -2.48 35.40
CA THR A 656 23.74 -2.25 33.96
C THR A 656 23.41 -3.52 33.19
N VAL A 657 23.55 -4.70 33.81
CA VAL A 657 23.15 -5.99 33.24
C VAL A 657 22.15 -6.69 34.14
N LYS A 658 21.03 -7.10 33.55
CA LYS A 658 20.09 -8.07 34.12
C LYS A 658 20.48 -9.45 33.62
N GLN A 659 20.78 -10.35 34.55
CA GLN A 659 20.91 -11.77 34.22
C GLN A 659 19.53 -12.40 34.25
N GLU A 660 19.07 -12.86 33.11
CA GLU A 660 17.82 -13.61 32.99
C GLU A 660 18.17 -15.08 32.80
N ILE A 661 17.85 -15.87 33.82
CA ILE A 661 17.99 -17.31 33.76
C ILE A 661 16.72 -17.83 33.12
N ASP A 662 16.86 -18.45 31.95
CA ASP A 662 15.73 -19.13 31.35
C ASP A 662 15.43 -20.41 32.15
N GLU A 663 14.25 -20.47 32.78
CA GLU A 663 13.83 -21.55 33.68
C GLU A 663 13.85 -22.94 33.01
N VAL A 664 13.78 -22.99 31.68
CA VAL A 664 13.73 -24.24 30.90
C VAL A 664 15.11 -24.70 30.45
N THR A 665 15.97 -23.77 30.02
CA THR A 665 17.26 -24.08 29.38
C THR A 665 18.44 -23.99 30.35
N GLY A 666 18.27 -23.26 31.47
CA GLY A 666 19.34 -22.96 32.41
C GLY A 666 20.42 -22.03 31.87
N VAL A 667 20.26 -21.51 30.63
CA VAL A 667 21.20 -20.56 30.03
C VAL A 667 20.99 -19.19 30.66
N ILE A 668 22.11 -18.56 31.05
CA ILE A 668 22.13 -17.21 31.61
C ILE A 668 22.26 -16.23 30.44
N ASN A 669 21.19 -15.48 30.17
CA ASN A 669 21.22 -14.40 29.20
C ASN A 669 21.59 -13.09 29.91
N ASN A 670 22.66 -12.43 29.46
CA ASN A 670 23.07 -11.13 29.95
C ASN A 670 22.40 -10.02 29.12
N ILE A 671 21.36 -9.39 29.68
CA ILE A 671 20.59 -8.34 29.01
C ILE A 671 21.03 -6.98 29.56
N ILE A 672 21.43 -6.06 28.69
CA ILE A 672 21.76 -4.69 29.09
C ILE A 672 20.49 -3.94 29.50
N MET A 673 20.49 -3.33 30.69
CA MET A 673 19.39 -2.50 31.18
C MET A 673 19.53 -1.05 30.70
N ASP A 674 18.42 -0.30 30.68
CA ASP A 674 18.48 1.14 30.49
C ASP A 674 19.29 1.80 31.62
N PHE A 675 20.26 2.63 31.24
CA PHE A 675 21.19 3.29 32.15
C PHE A 675 21.01 4.81 32.11
N GLN A 676 21.18 5.48 33.24
CA GLN A 676 21.08 6.95 33.36
C GLN A 676 22.43 7.62 33.61
N ASP A 677 23.43 6.88 34.09
CA ASP A 677 24.76 7.38 34.45
C ASP A 677 25.78 7.22 33.33
N GLU A 678 26.64 8.24 33.14
CA GLU A 678 27.64 8.30 32.06
C GLU A 678 28.84 7.37 32.31
N GLU A 679 29.29 7.24 33.56
CA GLU A 679 30.38 6.31 33.95
C GLU A 679 29.97 4.83 33.77
N LEU A 680 28.67 4.57 33.75
CA LEU A 680 28.09 3.24 33.62
C LEU A 680 27.60 2.95 32.19
N GLN A 681 28.00 3.72 31.18
CA GLN A 681 27.63 3.44 29.80
C GLN A 681 28.22 2.08 29.37
N PRO A 682 27.38 1.08 29.04
CA PRO A 682 27.82 -0.24 28.60
C PRO A 682 28.57 -0.13 27.28
N LYS A 683 29.85 -0.47 27.30
CA LYS A 683 30.74 -0.46 26.15
C LYS A 683 31.46 -1.80 26.05
N VAL A 684 31.58 -2.27 24.82
CA VAL A 684 32.46 -3.38 24.48
C VAL A 684 33.65 -2.81 23.74
N VAL A 685 34.82 -2.88 24.35
CA VAL A 685 36.08 -2.41 23.77
C VAL A 685 36.83 -3.61 23.22
N ILE A 686 37.44 -3.46 22.06
CA ILE A 686 38.32 -4.48 21.49
C ILE A 686 39.74 -3.98 21.57
N VAL A 687 40.60 -4.77 22.21
CA VAL A 687 42.02 -4.48 22.40
C VAL A 687 42.90 -5.41 21.56
N ASP A 688 44.04 -4.90 21.13
CA ASP A 688 45.09 -5.71 20.50
C ASP A 688 45.87 -6.55 21.52
N ASP A 689 46.83 -7.36 21.05
CA ASP A 689 47.69 -8.18 21.92
C ASP A 689 48.61 -7.37 22.84
N GLU A 690 48.80 -6.07 22.55
CA GLU A 690 49.60 -5.13 23.35
C GLU A 690 48.73 -4.33 24.36
N GLY A 691 47.41 -4.53 24.36
CA GLY A 691 46.47 -3.87 25.24
C GLY A 691 46.00 -2.49 24.78
N ASN A 692 46.30 -2.07 23.54
CA ASN A 692 45.81 -0.83 22.97
C ASN A 692 44.36 -0.99 22.48
N GLU A 693 43.54 0.03 22.75
CA GLU A 693 42.15 0.09 22.27
C GLU A 693 42.11 0.28 20.75
N LEU A 694 41.56 -0.71 20.03
CA LEU A 694 41.34 -0.64 18.59
C LEU A 694 40.02 0.09 18.28
N ILE A 695 38.95 -0.26 18.99
CA ILE A 695 37.61 0.30 18.78
C ILE A 695 36.70 0.05 19.99
N SER A 696 35.78 0.99 20.25
CA SER A 696 34.71 0.85 21.26
C SER A 696 33.32 0.77 20.62
N TYR A 697 32.50 -0.18 21.05
CA TYR A 697 31.09 -0.30 20.68
C TYR A 697 30.20 0.05 21.88
N ASN A 698 29.36 1.07 21.74
CA ASN A 698 28.32 1.35 22.73
C ASN A 698 27.18 0.34 22.57
N ILE A 699 26.79 -0.33 23.65
CA ILE A 699 25.69 -1.30 23.64
C ILE A 699 24.44 -0.63 24.23
N PRO A 700 23.34 -0.53 23.47
CA PRO A 700 22.11 0.09 23.96
C PRO A 700 21.38 -0.80 24.98
N GLY A 701 20.49 -0.19 25.77
CA GLY A 701 19.56 -0.90 26.63
C GLY A 701 18.66 -1.86 25.82
N GLY A 702 18.37 -3.03 26.39
CA GLY A 702 17.60 -4.11 25.77
C GLY A 702 18.41 -5.05 24.87
N ALA A 703 19.71 -4.82 24.67
CA ALA A 703 20.57 -5.72 23.90
C ALA A 703 21.00 -6.95 24.73
N TYR A 704 21.05 -8.11 24.09
CA TYR A 704 21.61 -9.35 24.61
C TYR A 704 23.10 -9.39 24.29
N LEU A 705 23.92 -9.43 25.33
CA LEU A 705 25.37 -9.55 25.20
C LEU A 705 25.73 -11.00 24.86
N MET A 706 26.45 -11.20 23.75
CA MET A 706 26.84 -12.53 23.24
C MET A 706 28.29 -12.90 23.56
N VAL A 707 29.04 -11.97 24.14
CA VAL A 707 30.48 -12.11 24.43
C VAL A 707 30.78 -11.97 25.91
N GLU A 708 31.80 -12.65 26.37
CA GLU A 708 32.32 -12.58 27.74
C GLU A 708 33.59 -11.72 27.80
N ASP A 709 33.92 -11.24 29.02
CA ASP A 709 35.14 -10.47 29.24
C ASP A 709 36.39 -11.33 28.99
N ASN A 710 37.39 -10.76 28.31
CA ASN A 710 38.62 -11.42 27.84
C ASN A 710 38.44 -12.50 26.77
N GLN A 711 37.26 -12.62 26.15
CA GLN A 711 37.05 -13.52 25.03
C GLN A 711 37.85 -13.06 23.79
N GLU A 712 38.56 -13.99 23.14
CA GLU A 712 39.17 -13.73 21.82
C GLU A 712 38.11 -13.77 20.74
N ILE A 713 37.98 -12.67 20.00
CA ILE A 713 37.01 -12.53 18.91
C ILE A 713 37.69 -12.21 17.60
N SER A 714 37.06 -12.61 16.51
CA SER A 714 37.53 -12.30 15.15
C SER A 714 36.62 -11.31 14.45
N ALA A 715 37.20 -10.51 13.55
CA ALA A 715 36.45 -9.56 12.72
C ALA A 715 35.20 -10.22 12.08
N GLY A 716 34.04 -9.60 12.27
CA GLY A 716 32.73 -10.10 11.81
C GLY A 716 31.95 -10.94 12.81
N GLU A 717 32.48 -11.27 13.99
CA GLU A 717 31.70 -11.95 15.06
C GLU A 717 30.69 -10.98 15.73
N VAL A 718 29.63 -11.55 16.28
CA VAL A 718 28.53 -10.81 16.92
C VAL A 718 28.88 -10.51 18.37
N ILE A 719 28.96 -9.23 18.72
CA ILE A 719 29.21 -8.74 20.08
C ILE A 719 27.92 -8.75 20.90
N ALA A 720 26.86 -8.19 20.32
CA ALA A 720 25.56 -8.10 20.95
C ALA A 720 24.46 -8.25 19.90
N LYS A 721 23.34 -8.81 20.34
CA LYS A 721 22.11 -8.89 19.57
C LYS A 721 21.11 -7.95 20.18
N ILE A 722 20.63 -6.99 19.40
CA ILE A 722 19.47 -6.21 19.78
C ILE A 722 18.29 -6.97 19.18
N PRO A 723 17.51 -7.74 19.97
CA PRO A 723 16.24 -8.20 19.45
C PRO A 723 15.50 -6.95 19.02
N ARG A 724 14.94 -6.98 17.82
CA ARG A 724 13.89 -6.04 17.48
C ARG A 724 12.73 -6.46 18.35
N GLY A 725 12.77 -5.97 19.61
CA GLY A 725 11.73 -6.17 20.60
C GLY A 725 10.43 -5.93 19.88
N GLN A 726 9.42 -6.79 20.16
CA GLN A 726 8.18 -6.91 19.40
C GLN A 726 8.06 -5.70 18.51
N ALA A 727 8.18 -5.85 17.19
CA ALA A 727 7.55 -4.88 16.33
C ALA A 727 6.06 -4.94 16.74
N LYS A 728 5.72 -4.27 17.85
CA LYS A 728 4.47 -3.63 18.17
C LYS A 728 4.25 -2.98 16.86
N THR A 729 3.39 -3.65 16.11
CA THR A 729 3.14 -3.42 14.71
C THR A 729 3.32 -1.94 14.51
N LYS A 730 4.41 -1.57 13.80
CA LYS A 730 4.86 -0.19 13.53
C LYS A 730 3.62 0.68 13.70
N ASP A 731 3.59 1.61 14.67
CA ASP A 731 2.36 2.24 15.23
C ASP A 731 1.45 2.91 14.17
N ILE A 732 1.88 2.86 12.93
CA ILE A 732 1.10 2.73 11.70
C ILE A 732 -0.15 1.79 11.79
N THR A 733 -0.17 0.73 12.60
CA THR A 733 -1.40 -0.07 12.87
C THR A 733 -2.39 0.60 13.82
N GLY A 734 -2.06 1.77 14.35
CA GLY A 734 -2.95 2.57 15.18
C GLY A 734 -4.27 2.93 14.49
N GLY A 735 -4.39 2.72 13.17
CA GLY A 735 -5.63 2.93 12.43
C GLY A 735 -6.11 4.37 12.62
N LEU A 736 -7.36 4.53 13.06
CA LEU A 736 -7.97 5.83 13.28
C LEU A 736 -7.28 6.69 14.39
N PRO A 737 -6.90 6.16 15.57
CA PRO A 737 -6.11 6.90 16.57
C PRO A 737 -4.88 7.62 16.03
N ARG A 738 -4.10 6.98 15.14
CA ARG A 738 -2.91 7.60 14.55
C ARG A 738 -3.30 8.78 13.65
N VAL A 739 -4.35 8.63 12.84
CA VAL A 739 -4.90 9.71 12.01
C VAL A 739 -5.38 10.88 12.88
N ALA A 740 -6.07 10.59 13.99
CA ALA A 740 -6.52 11.60 14.93
C ALA A 740 -5.35 12.35 15.58
N ASP A 741 -4.30 11.64 16.02
CA ASP A 741 -3.10 12.26 16.61
C ASP A 741 -2.37 13.17 15.60
N LEU A 742 -2.34 12.79 14.31
CA LEU A 742 -1.78 13.60 13.23
C LEU A 742 -2.59 14.88 12.97
N PHE A 743 -3.93 14.78 12.90
CA PHE A 743 -4.80 15.96 12.76
C PHE A 743 -4.81 16.87 13.99
N GLU A 744 -4.57 16.32 15.18
CA GLU A 744 -4.38 17.10 16.39
C GLU A 744 -2.97 17.67 16.55
N ALA A 745 -2.05 17.35 15.63
CA ALA A 745 -0.64 17.73 15.69
C ALA A 745 0.00 17.43 17.07
N ARG A 746 -0.36 16.29 17.67
CA ARG A 746 0.17 15.89 18.97
C ARG A 746 1.65 15.55 18.87
N LYS A 747 2.41 15.93 19.90
CA LYS A 747 3.81 15.51 20.02
C LYS A 747 3.85 14.01 20.29
N PRO A 748 4.55 13.21 19.48
CA PRO A 748 4.72 11.79 19.75
C PRO A 748 5.35 11.59 21.13
N LYS A 749 4.87 10.57 21.88
CA LYS A 749 5.46 10.20 23.18
C LYS A 749 6.94 9.83 23.03
N ASP A 750 7.25 9.15 21.93
CA ASP A 750 8.61 8.80 21.54
C ASP A 750 8.99 9.52 20.23
N SER A 751 9.54 10.74 20.37
CA SER A 751 9.86 11.62 19.24
C SER A 751 11.32 11.54 18.82
N ALA A 752 11.57 11.44 17.52
CA ALA A 752 12.91 11.52 16.96
C ALA A 752 13.42 12.96 17.01
N VAL A 753 14.69 13.15 17.37
CA VAL A 753 15.36 14.46 17.33
C VAL A 753 15.90 14.67 15.91
N LEU A 754 15.44 15.75 15.26
CA LEU A 754 15.83 16.07 13.89
C LEU A 754 17.05 17.00 13.84
N ALA A 755 17.91 16.80 12.83
CA ALA A 755 19.01 17.71 12.51
C ALA A 755 18.44 19.09 12.13
N LYS A 756 19.02 20.17 12.67
CA LYS A 756 18.52 21.55 12.46
C LYS A 756 19.10 22.20 11.22
N VAL A 757 20.29 21.76 10.83
CA VAL A 757 21.07 22.29 9.71
C VAL A 757 21.69 21.14 8.93
N ASN A 758 22.12 21.43 7.71
CA ASN A 758 22.99 20.52 6.96
C ASN A 758 24.39 20.58 7.56
N GLY A 759 25.06 19.44 7.71
CA GLY A 759 26.40 19.44 8.29
C GLY A 759 26.96 18.08 8.64
N THR A 760 28.15 18.07 9.22
CA THR A 760 28.81 16.87 9.74
C THR A 760 28.49 16.65 11.22
N VAL A 761 28.17 15.42 11.57
CA VAL A 761 27.83 15.00 12.93
C VAL A 761 29.08 14.81 13.77
N ARG A 762 29.13 15.45 14.94
CA ARG A 762 30.14 15.27 15.98
C ARG A 762 29.51 14.93 17.33
N PHE A 763 30.03 13.96 18.05
CA PHE A 763 29.53 13.63 19.39
C PHE A 763 30.14 14.58 20.44
N GLY A 764 29.28 15.22 21.23
CA GLY A 764 29.65 16.08 22.33
C GLY A 764 29.58 15.38 23.70
N PRO A 765 30.01 16.07 24.78
CA PRO A 765 29.90 15.54 26.14
C PRO A 765 28.43 15.39 26.56
N ILE A 766 28.15 14.46 27.47
CA ILE A 766 26.81 14.28 28.02
C ILE A 766 26.50 15.45 28.95
N ALA A 767 25.31 16.03 28.79
CA ALA A 767 24.86 17.16 29.58
C ALA A 767 23.47 16.86 30.15
N LYS A 768 23.35 16.92 31.49
CA LYS A 768 22.08 16.73 32.22
C LYS A 768 21.34 15.42 31.83
N GLY A 769 22.05 14.30 31.76
CA GLY A 769 21.48 12.99 31.42
C GLY A 769 21.04 12.83 29.95
N LYS A 770 21.49 13.73 29.06
CA LYS A 770 21.27 13.66 27.62
C LYS A 770 22.59 13.71 26.87
N ARG A 771 22.75 12.86 25.88
CA ARG A 771 23.88 12.90 24.95
C ARG A 771 23.72 14.07 24.00
N VAL A 772 24.76 14.89 23.88
CA VAL A 772 24.79 16.02 22.96
C VAL A 772 25.37 15.55 21.63
N ILE A 773 24.59 15.69 20.57
CA ILE A 773 25.08 15.58 19.19
C ILE A 773 25.25 16.99 18.66
N ILE A 774 26.39 17.28 18.06
CA ILE A 774 26.72 18.57 17.45
C ILE A 774 26.71 18.39 15.94
N VAL A 775 25.92 19.19 15.23
CA VAL A 775 25.98 19.25 13.77
C VAL A 775 26.70 20.53 13.39
N GLU A 776 27.83 20.38 12.70
CA GLU A 776 28.66 21.49 12.24
C GLU A 776 28.33 21.80 10.77
N ASP A 777 27.90 23.04 10.50
CA ASP A 777 27.56 23.52 9.16
C ASP A 777 28.83 23.81 8.32
N GLU A 778 28.69 23.92 6.99
CA GLU A 778 29.75 24.30 6.04
C GLU A 778 30.47 25.62 6.42
N HIS A 779 29.83 26.52 7.16
CA HIS A 779 30.38 27.77 7.68
C HIS A 779 31.02 27.65 9.09
N GLY A 780 31.12 26.43 9.64
CA GLY A 780 31.73 26.17 10.95
C GLY A 780 30.85 26.53 12.16
N ASN A 781 29.55 26.76 11.96
CA ASN A 781 28.62 26.98 13.06
C ASN A 781 28.20 25.65 13.70
N GLU A 782 28.32 25.55 15.02
CA GLU A 782 27.96 24.35 15.78
C GLU A 782 26.52 24.42 16.31
N PHE A 783 25.67 23.48 15.90
CA PHE A 783 24.30 23.33 16.41
C PHE A 783 24.22 22.12 17.34
N LYS A 784 23.79 22.33 18.59
CA LYS A 784 23.71 21.28 19.62
C LYS A 784 22.30 20.66 19.69
N HIS A 785 22.26 19.34 19.74
CA HIS A 785 21.07 18.49 19.77
C HIS A 785 21.13 17.58 20.99
N PHE A 786 20.06 17.52 21.79
CA PHE A 786 20.06 16.76 23.04
C PHE A 786 19.21 15.50 22.90
N ILE A 787 19.84 14.34 22.98
CA ILE A 787 19.21 13.02 22.83
C ILE A 787 19.24 12.30 24.17
N PRO A 788 18.11 11.76 24.69
CA PRO A 788 18.11 10.94 25.90
C PRO A 788 19.05 9.73 25.78
N LEU A 789 19.79 9.39 26.84
CA LEU A 789 20.83 8.35 26.81
C LEU A 789 20.33 6.95 26.42
N GLY A 790 19.10 6.59 26.78
CA GLY A 790 18.49 5.30 26.43
C GLY A 790 17.98 5.19 24.99
N LYS A 791 18.02 6.27 24.19
CA LYS A 791 17.57 6.22 22.80
C LYS A 791 18.65 5.67 21.88
N HIS A 792 18.23 4.79 20.97
CA HIS A 792 19.09 4.33 19.89
C HIS A 792 19.37 5.47 18.89
N ILE A 793 20.65 5.75 18.69
CA ILE A 793 21.15 6.82 17.82
C ILE A 793 21.44 6.20 16.45
N THR A 794 20.88 6.77 15.39
CA THR A 794 20.97 6.24 14.02
C THR A 794 22.23 6.69 13.29
N VAL A 795 22.85 7.77 13.76
CA VAL A 795 24.01 8.44 13.15
C VAL A 795 25.31 8.16 13.92
N ARG A 796 26.45 8.22 13.23
CA ARG A 796 27.79 8.06 13.80
C ARG A 796 28.61 9.34 13.65
N ASP A 797 29.73 9.38 14.36
CA ASP A 797 30.69 10.49 14.31
C ASP A 797 31.29 10.57 12.89
N GLY A 798 31.24 11.76 12.28
CA GLY A 798 31.67 12.01 10.90
C GLY A 798 30.60 11.82 9.82
N ASP A 799 29.38 11.40 10.15
CA ASP A 799 28.29 11.28 9.18
C ASP A 799 27.84 12.66 8.68
N VAL A 800 27.54 12.77 7.37
CA VAL A 800 26.96 13.99 6.78
C VAL A 800 25.44 13.87 6.80
N VAL A 801 24.77 14.82 7.46
CA VAL A 801 23.31 14.85 7.59
C VAL A 801 22.73 16.11 6.95
N LYS A 802 21.50 15.99 6.44
CA LYS A 802 20.71 17.14 5.96
C LYS A 802 19.80 17.66 7.07
N ALA A 803 19.41 18.92 6.99
CA ALA A 803 18.37 19.49 7.84
C ALA A 803 17.09 18.64 7.76
N GLY A 804 16.47 18.39 8.90
CA GLY A 804 15.31 17.52 9.05
C GLY A 804 15.63 16.01 9.16
N PHE A 805 16.90 15.60 9.05
CA PHE A 805 17.26 14.17 9.17
C PHE A 805 17.12 13.65 10.61
N PRO A 806 16.51 12.48 10.86
CA PRO A 806 16.36 11.93 12.20
C PRO A 806 17.69 11.38 12.75
N LEU A 807 18.17 11.95 13.86
CA LEU A 807 19.42 11.58 14.53
C LEU A 807 19.28 10.37 15.48
N CYS A 808 18.05 10.05 15.87
CA CYS A 808 17.73 8.91 16.72
C CYS A 808 16.41 8.26 16.29
N ASP A 809 16.15 7.06 16.81
CA ASP A 809 14.88 6.38 16.61
C ASP A 809 13.71 7.12 17.29
N GLY A 810 12.55 7.04 16.65
CA GLY A 810 11.29 7.65 17.09
C GLY A 810 10.46 8.18 15.92
N ALA A 811 9.24 8.61 16.22
CA ALA A 811 8.38 9.27 15.23
C ALA A 811 8.80 10.74 15.04
N MET A 812 8.72 11.25 13.81
CA MET A 812 8.99 12.66 13.56
C MET A 812 7.92 13.54 14.23
N ASN A 813 8.35 14.64 14.82
CA ASN A 813 7.47 15.60 15.47
C ASN A 813 7.04 16.70 14.48
N PRO A 814 5.73 16.90 14.23
CA PRO A 814 5.23 17.92 13.29
C PRO A 814 5.74 19.34 13.57
N HIS A 815 5.87 19.69 14.85
CA HIS A 815 6.33 21.03 15.27
C HIS A 815 7.79 21.28 14.91
N ASP A 816 8.63 20.25 15.01
CA ASP A 816 10.05 20.35 14.68
C ASP A 816 10.25 20.43 13.16
N ILE A 817 9.41 19.71 12.39
CA ILE A 817 9.39 19.81 10.92
C ILE A 817 9.05 21.23 10.48
N LEU A 818 8.02 21.86 11.06
CA LEU A 818 7.64 23.23 10.72
C LEU A 818 8.78 24.22 10.97
N GLN A 819 9.44 24.10 12.13
CA GLN A 819 10.53 25.01 12.52
C GLN A 819 11.79 24.84 11.66
N ILE A 820 12.06 23.63 11.17
CA ILE A 820 13.31 23.32 10.45
C ILE A 820 13.14 23.40 8.93
N LEU A 821 12.10 22.77 8.40
CA LEU A 821 11.88 22.59 6.95
C LEU A 821 10.82 23.56 6.37
N GLY A 822 10.06 24.25 7.23
CA GLY A 822 9.02 25.19 6.83
C GLY A 822 7.66 24.56 6.55
N GLU A 823 6.71 25.42 6.17
CA GLU A 823 5.29 25.05 6.03
C GLU A 823 5.04 24.01 4.92
N GLN A 824 5.65 24.17 3.74
CA GLN A 824 5.39 23.31 2.58
C GLN A 824 5.85 21.87 2.83
N ALA A 825 6.99 21.72 3.52
CA ALA A 825 7.52 20.43 3.92
C ALA A 825 6.61 19.76 4.96
N LEU A 826 6.15 20.50 5.98
CA LEU A 826 5.21 19.96 6.98
C LEU A 826 3.90 19.54 6.34
N GLN A 827 3.32 20.38 5.48
CA GLN A 827 2.04 20.07 4.82
C GLN A 827 2.14 18.82 3.96
N SER A 828 3.21 18.71 3.17
CA SER A 828 3.46 17.53 2.32
C SER A 828 3.67 16.28 3.16
N TRP A 829 4.43 16.38 4.26
CA TRP A 829 4.65 15.28 5.19
C TRP A 829 3.36 14.82 5.87
N LEU A 830 2.52 15.73 6.36
CA LEU A 830 1.23 15.40 6.98
C LEU A 830 0.29 14.71 5.99
N VAL A 831 0.20 15.22 4.75
CA VAL A 831 -0.61 14.58 3.71
C VAL A 831 -0.12 13.15 3.46
N ASN A 832 1.19 12.96 3.28
CA ASN A 832 1.75 11.63 3.00
C ASN A 832 1.56 10.65 4.18
N GLU A 833 1.84 11.06 5.42
CA GLU A 833 1.65 10.19 6.61
C GLU A 833 0.19 9.77 6.80
N ILE A 834 -0.76 10.71 6.70
CA ILE A 834 -2.18 10.39 6.86
C ILE A 834 -2.62 9.47 5.72
N GLN A 835 -2.18 9.78 4.50
CA GLN A 835 -2.50 9.01 3.31
C GLN A 835 -1.95 7.57 3.41
N GLU A 836 -0.73 7.38 3.91
CA GLU A 836 -0.15 6.06 4.15
C GLU A 836 -1.02 5.23 5.08
N VAL A 837 -1.51 5.81 6.19
CA VAL A 837 -2.40 5.10 7.13
C VAL A 837 -3.69 4.63 6.45
N TYR A 838 -4.32 5.47 5.61
CA TYR A 838 -5.50 5.05 4.84
C TYR A 838 -5.16 3.97 3.79
N ARG A 839 -4.04 4.09 3.08
CA ARG A 839 -3.60 3.14 2.05
C ARG A 839 -3.29 1.77 2.62
N MET A 840 -2.62 1.70 3.76
CA MET A 840 -2.34 0.43 4.44
C MET A 840 -3.60 -0.33 4.84
N GLN A 841 -4.72 0.37 4.97
CA GLN A 841 -6.02 -0.22 5.21
C GLN A 841 -6.84 -0.46 3.93
N GLY A 842 -6.23 -0.24 2.75
CA GLY A 842 -6.85 -0.43 1.44
C GLY A 842 -7.89 0.63 1.08
N VAL A 843 -7.84 1.81 1.72
CA VAL A 843 -8.70 2.94 1.38
C VAL A 843 -7.92 3.93 0.52
N ASN A 844 -8.43 4.23 -0.67
CA ASN A 844 -7.87 5.25 -1.54
C ASN A 844 -8.67 6.55 -1.44
N ILE A 845 -8.03 7.61 -0.96
CA ILE A 845 -8.56 8.98 -0.84
C ILE A 845 -7.65 9.90 -1.66
N ASN A 846 -8.19 10.87 -2.38
CA ASN A 846 -7.33 11.82 -3.10
C ASN A 846 -6.66 12.81 -2.14
N ASP A 847 -5.36 13.07 -2.35
CA ASP A 847 -4.52 13.98 -1.54
C ASP A 847 -5.15 15.38 -1.35
N LYS A 848 -5.98 15.85 -2.30
CA LYS A 848 -6.63 17.18 -2.19
C LYS A 848 -7.53 17.31 -0.96
N HIS A 849 -8.20 16.24 -0.54
CA HIS A 849 -9.11 16.27 0.60
C HIS A 849 -8.35 16.43 1.91
N ILE A 850 -7.28 15.65 2.09
CA ILE A 850 -6.38 15.79 3.25
C ILE A 850 -5.74 17.18 3.23
N GLY A 851 -5.30 17.64 2.05
CA GLY A 851 -4.74 18.97 1.87
C GLY A 851 -5.66 20.11 2.31
N VAL A 852 -6.98 20.01 2.09
CA VAL A 852 -7.94 21.03 2.55
C VAL A 852 -7.94 21.14 4.08
N ILE A 853 -7.90 20.02 4.79
CA ILE A 853 -7.85 20.00 6.26
C ILE A 853 -6.49 20.51 6.76
N VAL A 854 -5.39 20.03 6.18
CA VAL A 854 -4.03 20.43 6.56
C VAL A 854 -3.82 21.93 6.36
N ARG A 855 -4.40 22.52 5.31
CA ARG A 855 -4.41 23.99 5.12
C ARG A 855 -5.08 24.71 6.29
N GLN A 856 -6.20 24.19 6.83
CA GLN A 856 -6.88 24.81 7.98
C GLN A 856 -6.06 24.70 9.27
N MET A 857 -5.22 23.67 9.41
CA MET A 857 -4.33 23.51 10.57
C MET A 857 -3.29 24.63 10.67
N LEU A 858 -2.85 25.19 9.53
CA LEU A 858 -1.81 26.23 9.44
C LEU A 858 -2.38 27.63 9.17
N ARG A 859 -3.65 27.89 9.53
CA ARG A 859 -4.31 29.18 9.29
C ARG A 859 -3.81 30.33 10.17
N LYS A 860 -3.06 30.04 11.24
CA LYS A 860 -2.59 31.03 12.22
C LYS A 860 -1.11 31.31 12.05
N VAL A 861 -0.74 32.58 12.22
CA VAL A 861 0.66 33.05 12.24
C VAL A 861 0.95 33.70 13.59
N GLU A 862 2.19 33.57 14.05
CA GLU A 862 2.72 34.26 15.24
C GLU A 862 3.51 35.48 14.78
N ILE A 863 3.20 36.65 15.34
CA ILE A 863 3.86 37.91 14.99
C ILE A 863 5.14 38.02 15.81
N VAL A 864 6.30 37.87 15.17
CA VAL A 864 7.61 37.98 15.86
C VAL A 864 8.05 39.44 16.03
N ASP A 865 7.73 40.27 15.04
CA ASP A 865 7.99 41.71 15.05
C ASP A 865 6.77 42.44 14.45
N VAL A 866 6.27 43.45 15.18
CA VAL A 866 5.07 44.21 14.81
C VAL A 866 5.37 45.30 13.79
N GLY A 867 6.62 45.76 13.67
CA GLY A 867 6.99 46.90 12.83
C GLY A 867 6.06 48.10 13.04
N ASP A 868 5.47 48.60 11.95
CA ASP A 868 4.52 49.73 11.95
C ASP A 868 3.04 49.31 12.09
N THR A 869 2.76 48.05 12.40
CA THR A 869 1.40 47.54 12.49
C THR A 869 0.84 47.61 13.92
N ASN A 870 -0.48 47.47 14.06
CA ASN A 870 -1.17 47.40 15.35
C ASN A 870 -1.30 45.96 15.88
N PHE A 871 -0.47 45.03 15.39
CA PHE A 871 -0.48 43.66 15.87
C PHE A 871 0.16 43.56 17.27
N ILE A 872 -0.08 42.44 17.95
CA ILE A 872 0.48 42.15 19.27
C ILE A 872 1.49 41.01 19.09
N VAL A 873 2.68 41.17 19.70
CA VAL A 873 3.68 40.10 19.86
C VAL A 873 3.28 39.17 20.99
#